data_AF-A0A1Q8FHM4-F1
#
_entry.id   AF-A0A1Q8FHM4-F1
#
_cell.length_a   1.000
_cell.length_b   1.000
_cell.length_c   1.000
_cell.angle_alpha   90.00
_cell.angle_beta   90.00
_cell.angle_gamma   90.00
#
_symmetry.space_group_name_H-M   'P 1'
#
loop_
_entity.id
_entity.type
_entity.pdbx_description
1 polymer ?
#
loop_
_entity_poly.entity_id
_entity_poly.type
_entity_poly.pdbx_seq_one_letter_code
_entity_poly.pdbx_strand_id
1 'polypeptide(L)'
;MSVTTKPIWASLVLAAALAACSQPTETGPTGADAGSGTAISESAPEAGRFTILVGGTEIGALEILPSEDGYAVEYEYRNNGRGPTITESIALDEAGLPVDWTISGASTFGNPIDESYAYVDSEARWQDATGSDQALPEGDAFYVPQDASPYWLAIAARALMARDDMTIPALPGGELRLTAIDQLTVSNGEASRDVTTYALSGTSENPTYFLMDDRAFFGLITPGFAILEAGYEGEDERLRALAAGYGASRFSEIQARVAHDYDGPVRIRNVRVFDPQTLSLGEPVSVVVEGEHITAIDTLDVATQAGETEIDGAGGSLIPGLFEMHAHMGETSAFLNIAAGVTSVRDMGNNNAVLDELIGRIEAGEVAGPRVHRSGFIEGRSPFSSNNGILVASEEEAVAAVETYAASGDFIQVKVYNSMNPDWVPAVIEAAHANGLRVAGHVPAFTNANSMIAAGYDEMTHINQIMLGWVLEEGEDTRSLLRLTALRRLPALDLNSEAVQATIAAMAANGTAVDPTYAIHEALLLSRNGEVSPGVVDYIDNMPVDTQRGARSAWADIATPEDDANYRGAFDQITETLRMMREAGIFIVPGTDLGGSFAYHRELELYQNIGMTPAEIIAWGGHGMAEYLGVDDELGTIAPGMLADFFLVPGDPTVDFRELKTIALVSANGVFYYPTEIYPEFGIQPFTDLPAISQPR
;
A
#
# COMPACT_ATOMS: atom_id res chain seq x y z
N MET A 1 35.39 55.70 6.94
CA MET A 1 36.28 54.90 7.81
C MET A 1 35.69 53.49 7.88
N SER A 2 36.42 52.37 7.87
CA SER A 2 37.83 52.15 7.52
C SER A 2 38.17 50.64 7.45
N VAL A 3 38.52 50.09 6.27
CA VAL A 3 39.26 48.79 6.09
C VAL A 3 38.43 47.53 6.54
N THR A 4 38.59 46.23 6.21
CA THR A 4 39.49 45.25 5.50
C THR A 4 38.54 44.13 4.93
N THR A 5 38.82 43.07 4.13
CA THR A 5 39.68 42.63 2.98
C THR A 5 39.34 41.13 2.72
N LYS A 6 39.48 40.48 1.55
CA LYS A 6 39.65 40.85 0.11
C LYS A 6 39.58 39.54 -0.72
N PRO A 7 38.90 39.46 -1.89
CA PRO A 7 38.75 38.23 -2.68
C PRO A 7 39.92 37.94 -3.65
N ILE A 8 40.13 36.65 -3.97
CA ILE A 8 41.03 36.08 -5.01
C ILE A 8 40.32 34.80 -5.54
N TRP A 9 39.63 34.79 -6.68
CA TRP A 9 40.08 34.81 -8.10
C TRP A 9 40.39 33.41 -8.69
N ALA A 10 39.70 33.10 -9.80
CA ALA A 10 39.94 31.92 -10.65
C ALA A 10 40.79 32.26 -11.88
N SER A 11 41.31 31.25 -12.59
CA SER A 11 41.95 31.38 -13.91
C SER A 11 41.83 30.08 -14.73
N LEU A 12 41.42 30.19 -16.00
CA LEU A 12 41.48 29.12 -17.00
C LEU A 12 42.86 29.10 -17.69
N VAL A 13 43.29 27.92 -18.15
CA VAL A 13 44.01 27.75 -19.44
C VAL A 13 43.52 26.45 -20.12
N LEU A 14 43.48 26.45 -21.45
CA LEU A 14 42.99 25.38 -22.33
C LEU A 14 44.12 24.93 -23.29
N ALA A 15 44.25 23.64 -23.66
CA ALA A 15 44.66 23.16 -25.01
C ALA A 15 44.95 21.63 -25.13
N ALA A 16 43.96 20.92 -25.67
CA ALA A 16 43.94 19.75 -26.57
C ALA A 16 45.21 18.97 -27.04
N ALA A 17 44.94 17.67 -27.28
CA ALA A 17 45.34 16.82 -28.42
C ALA A 17 46.69 16.05 -28.45
N LEU A 18 46.60 14.71 -28.46
CA LEU A 18 46.67 13.92 -29.71
C LEU A 18 46.20 12.46 -29.49
N ALA A 19 45.90 11.74 -30.58
CA ALA A 19 45.28 10.41 -30.55
C ALA A 19 46.26 9.25 -30.82
N ALA A 20 45.90 8.05 -30.37
CA ALA A 20 46.42 6.77 -30.86
C ALA A 20 45.29 5.72 -30.87
N CYS A 21 45.25 4.87 -31.88
CA CYS A 21 44.15 3.91 -32.09
C CYS A 21 44.64 2.45 -31.96
N SER A 22 43.84 1.60 -31.32
CA SER A 22 43.86 0.15 -31.49
C SER A 22 42.54 -0.46 -31.03
N GLN A 23 41.82 -1.15 -31.92
CA GLN A 23 40.76 -2.09 -31.53
C GLN A 23 41.35 -3.52 -31.34
N PRO A 24 40.61 -4.64 -31.30
CA PRO A 24 40.92 -5.71 -30.35
C PRO A 24 41.73 -6.84 -31.00
N THR A 25 42.14 -7.81 -30.19
CA THR A 25 42.61 -9.11 -30.66
C THR A 25 41.75 -10.22 -30.10
N GLU A 26 40.96 -10.86 -30.95
CA GLU A 26 40.47 -12.22 -30.71
C GLU A 26 41.66 -13.17 -30.62
N THR A 27 41.64 -14.11 -29.67
CA THR A 27 42.39 -15.36 -29.77
C THR A 27 41.53 -16.51 -29.28
N GLY A 28 41.19 -17.42 -30.19
CA GLY A 28 40.53 -18.69 -29.88
C GLY A 28 41.41 -19.67 -29.08
N PRO A 29 40.87 -20.84 -28.72
CA PRO A 29 41.36 -21.61 -27.57
C PRO A 29 42.64 -22.41 -27.81
N THR A 30 43.49 -22.46 -26.79
CA THR A 30 44.53 -23.49 -26.61
C THR A 30 44.08 -24.48 -25.53
N GLY A 31 43.70 -25.69 -25.91
CA GLY A 31 43.28 -26.75 -24.98
C GLY A 31 44.42 -27.60 -24.42
N ALA A 32 44.07 -28.43 -23.43
CA ALA A 32 44.90 -29.34 -22.62
C ALA A 32 45.76 -28.65 -21.54
N ASP A 33 45.56 -28.95 -20.25
CA ASP A 33 45.70 -30.31 -19.72
C ASP A 33 44.50 -30.84 -18.89
N ALA A 34 44.45 -32.16 -18.65
CA ALA A 34 43.35 -32.84 -17.98
C ALA A 34 43.70 -33.20 -16.51
N GLY A 35 43.42 -32.27 -15.58
CA GLY A 35 43.73 -32.38 -14.16
C GLY A 35 42.53 -32.69 -13.26
N SER A 36 42.22 -33.97 -13.10
CA SER A 36 41.35 -34.59 -12.07
C SER A 36 40.68 -33.70 -11.01
N GLY A 37 39.34 -33.71 -10.98
CA GLY A 37 38.55 -33.45 -9.78
C GLY A 37 38.15 -31.99 -9.57
N THR A 38 37.08 -31.56 -10.24
CA THR A 38 36.13 -30.66 -9.60
C THR A 38 35.62 -31.35 -8.33
N ALA A 39 35.99 -30.82 -7.17
CA ALA A 39 35.17 -31.04 -6.00
C ALA A 39 33.78 -30.49 -6.31
N ILE A 40 32.74 -31.27 -6.04
CA ILE A 40 31.40 -30.69 -5.88
C ILE A 40 31.54 -29.75 -4.68
N SER A 41 31.21 -28.47 -4.85
CA SER A 41 31.09 -27.59 -3.69
C SER A 41 29.97 -28.18 -2.84
N GLU A 42 30.26 -28.52 -1.59
CA GLU A 42 29.19 -28.79 -0.64
C GLU A 42 28.37 -27.49 -0.57
N SER A 43 27.07 -27.58 -0.89
CA SER A 43 26.16 -26.44 -0.84
C SER A 43 26.13 -25.87 0.57
N ALA A 44 25.90 -24.57 0.70
CA ALA A 44 25.81 -23.94 2.01
C ALA A 44 24.80 -24.70 2.90
N PRO A 45 25.14 -25.00 4.17
CA PRO A 45 24.22 -25.68 5.06
C PRO A 45 23.04 -24.75 5.38
N GLU A 46 21.82 -25.28 5.27
CA GLU A 46 20.59 -24.56 5.63
C GLU A 46 20.69 -24.03 7.07
N ALA A 47 20.43 -22.73 7.26
CA ALA A 47 20.47 -22.12 8.58
C ALA A 47 19.22 -22.49 9.40
N GLY A 48 19.41 -22.82 10.68
CA GLY A 48 18.32 -23.26 11.54
C GLY A 48 17.49 -22.14 12.19
N ARG A 49 17.95 -20.89 12.14
CA ARG A 49 17.25 -19.74 12.74
C ARG A 49 17.58 -18.43 12.02
N PHE A 50 16.57 -17.59 11.89
CA PHE A 50 16.60 -16.27 11.29
C PHE A 50 15.92 -15.26 12.23
N THR A 51 16.40 -14.02 12.20
CA THR A 51 15.92 -12.91 13.04
C THR A 51 15.00 -12.02 12.20
N ILE A 52 13.82 -11.69 12.74
CA ILE A 52 12.81 -10.85 12.05
C ILE A 52 12.93 -9.40 12.54
N LEU A 53 13.06 -8.47 11.59
CA LEU A 53 13.45 -7.08 11.82
C LEU A 53 12.47 -6.11 11.17
N VAL A 54 12.08 -5.06 11.90
CA VAL A 54 11.36 -3.89 11.36
C VAL A 54 12.12 -2.63 11.74
N GLY A 55 12.60 -1.88 10.73
CA GLY A 55 13.42 -0.68 10.95
C GLY A 55 14.60 -0.91 11.91
N GLY A 56 15.32 -2.02 11.76
CA GLY A 56 16.44 -2.41 12.65
C GLY A 56 16.05 -2.91 14.05
N THR A 57 14.76 -3.05 14.36
CA THR A 57 14.28 -3.59 15.65
C THR A 57 13.90 -5.06 15.51
N GLU A 58 14.50 -5.94 16.33
CA GLU A 58 14.10 -7.36 16.44
C GLU A 58 12.68 -7.46 17.01
N ILE A 59 11.80 -8.18 16.29
CA ILE A 59 10.38 -8.36 16.64
C ILE A 59 9.91 -9.82 16.65
N GLY A 60 10.77 -10.77 16.25
CA GLY A 60 10.39 -12.17 16.09
C GLY A 60 11.48 -13.04 15.48
N ALA A 61 11.13 -14.30 15.18
CA ALA A 61 12.03 -15.29 14.61
C ALA A 61 11.33 -16.22 13.60
N LEU A 62 12.16 -16.80 12.73
CA LEU A 62 11.84 -17.94 11.88
C LEU A 62 12.85 -19.05 12.22
N GLU A 63 12.39 -20.23 12.63
CA GLU A 63 13.24 -21.40 12.91
C GLU A 63 12.94 -22.52 11.91
N ILE A 64 13.99 -23.18 11.41
CA ILE A 64 13.92 -24.21 10.38
C ILE A 64 14.58 -25.48 10.90
N LEU A 65 13.81 -26.57 10.94
CA LEU A 65 14.19 -27.83 11.54
C LEU A 65 14.11 -28.95 10.48
N PRO A 66 15.25 -29.44 9.94
CA PRO A 66 15.25 -30.55 8.99
C PRO A 66 14.59 -31.81 9.55
N SER A 67 13.72 -32.44 8.76
CA SER A 67 13.04 -33.70 9.06
C SER A 67 13.67 -34.88 8.30
N GLU A 68 13.00 -36.03 8.23
CA GLU A 68 13.51 -37.20 7.47
C GLU A 68 13.39 -36.99 5.95
N ASP A 69 12.28 -36.39 5.49
CA ASP A 69 11.92 -36.20 4.08
C ASP A 69 11.65 -34.71 3.72
N GLY A 70 12.08 -33.76 4.55
CA GLY A 70 11.82 -32.33 4.35
C GLY A 70 12.13 -31.46 5.57
N TYR A 71 11.15 -30.67 6.02
CA TYR A 71 11.33 -29.61 7.03
C TYR A 71 10.13 -29.49 7.98
N ALA A 72 10.38 -29.03 9.20
CA ALA A 72 9.41 -28.37 10.05
C ALA A 72 9.84 -26.92 10.28
N VAL A 73 8.87 -26.01 10.47
CA VAL A 73 9.14 -24.56 10.58
C VAL A 73 8.32 -23.96 11.72
N GLU A 74 8.92 -23.04 12.47
CA GLU A 74 8.23 -22.19 13.45
C GLU A 74 8.44 -20.71 13.08
N TYR A 75 7.37 -19.92 13.03
CA TYR A 75 7.40 -18.53 12.57
C TYR A 75 6.48 -17.64 13.43
N GLU A 76 7.08 -16.71 14.18
CA GLU A 76 6.34 -15.75 15.02
C GLU A 76 7.03 -14.38 15.09
N TYR A 77 6.24 -13.31 14.98
CA TYR A 77 6.66 -11.96 15.34
C TYR A 77 5.53 -11.14 16.00
N ARG A 78 5.89 -10.05 16.69
CA ARG A 78 4.95 -9.06 17.24
C ARG A 78 5.41 -7.63 16.94
N ASN A 79 4.60 -6.90 16.16
CA ASN A 79 4.78 -5.48 15.84
C ASN A 79 3.48 -4.74 16.19
N ASN A 80 3.54 -3.65 16.97
CA ASN A 80 2.36 -2.86 17.39
C ASN A 80 1.21 -3.75 17.95
N GLY A 81 1.58 -4.71 18.81
CA GLY A 81 0.66 -5.62 19.49
C GLY A 81 0.01 -6.70 18.61
N ARG A 82 0.42 -6.87 17.35
CA ARG A 82 -0.15 -7.82 16.36
C ARG A 82 0.95 -8.58 15.59
N GLY A 83 0.60 -9.66 14.89
CA GLY A 83 1.52 -10.49 14.11
C GLY A 83 1.14 -11.98 14.17
N PRO A 84 1.63 -12.80 13.24
CA PRO A 84 1.27 -14.21 13.13
C PRO A 84 2.00 -15.10 14.15
N THR A 85 1.47 -16.28 14.39
CA THR A 85 2.20 -17.44 14.95
C THR A 85 1.83 -18.64 14.11
N ILE A 86 2.80 -19.19 13.38
CA ILE A 86 2.62 -20.25 12.39
C ILE A 86 3.59 -21.40 12.72
N THR A 87 3.11 -22.63 12.54
CA THR A 87 3.90 -23.85 12.60
C THR A 87 3.63 -24.70 11.36
N GLU A 88 4.69 -25.27 10.78
CA GLU A 88 4.60 -26.00 9.51
C GLU A 88 5.29 -27.37 9.58
N SER A 89 4.79 -28.31 8.79
CA SER A 89 5.41 -29.59 8.47
C SER A 89 5.37 -29.79 6.96
N ILE A 90 6.51 -30.11 6.35
CA ILE A 90 6.71 -30.14 4.89
C ILE A 90 7.49 -31.40 4.52
N ALA A 91 6.98 -32.18 3.56
CA ALA A 91 7.70 -33.26 2.89
C ALA A 91 7.88 -32.96 1.41
N LEU A 92 9.08 -33.23 0.88
CA LEU A 92 9.46 -32.95 -0.51
C LEU A 92 9.77 -34.25 -1.27
N ASP A 93 9.64 -34.21 -2.60
CA ASP A 93 10.08 -35.32 -3.48
C ASP A 93 11.56 -35.20 -3.91
N GLU A 94 12.04 -36.16 -4.72
CA GLU A 94 13.39 -36.16 -5.28
C GLU A 94 13.68 -34.95 -6.20
N ALA A 95 12.65 -34.20 -6.65
CA ALA A 95 12.77 -32.97 -7.43
C ALA A 95 12.67 -31.69 -6.57
N GLY A 96 12.44 -31.81 -5.27
CA GLY A 96 12.28 -30.69 -4.34
C GLY A 96 10.90 -30.02 -4.39
N LEU A 97 9.89 -30.68 -4.96
CA LEU A 97 8.50 -30.22 -4.95
C LEU A 97 7.80 -30.69 -3.66
N PRO A 98 6.86 -29.90 -3.10
CA PRO A 98 6.05 -30.36 -1.98
C PRO A 98 5.17 -31.54 -2.39
N VAL A 99 5.09 -32.55 -1.52
CA VAL A 99 4.17 -33.70 -1.64
C VAL A 99 3.25 -33.87 -0.43
N ASP A 100 3.63 -33.32 0.72
CA ASP A 100 2.78 -33.11 1.89
C ASP A 100 3.16 -31.76 2.53
N TRP A 101 2.17 -30.96 2.90
CA TRP A 101 2.35 -29.72 3.66
C TRP A 101 1.19 -29.61 4.65
N THR A 102 1.50 -29.30 5.91
CA THR A 102 0.51 -28.90 6.91
C THR A 102 0.97 -27.59 7.55
N ILE A 103 0.08 -26.60 7.65
CA ILE A 103 0.33 -25.27 8.21
C ILE A 103 -0.76 -25.01 9.24
N SER A 104 -0.38 -24.70 10.48
CA SER A 104 -1.35 -24.41 11.55
C SER A 104 -0.89 -23.29 12.48
N GLY A 105 -1.84 -22.48 12.94
CA GLY A 105 -1.52 -21.31 13.76
C GLY A 105 -2.62 -20.24 13.76
N ALA A 106 -2.20 -18.97 13.81
CA ALA A 106 -3.07 -17.81 13.68
C ALA A 106 -2.40 -16.69 12.86
N SER A 107 -3.18 -16.01 12.03
CA SER A 107 -2.72 -14.91 11.18
C SER A 107 -2.46 -13.62 11.97
N THR A 108 -1.94 -12.58 11.31
CA THR A 108 -1.61 -11.26 11.89
C THR A 108 -2.73 -10.64 12.74
N PHE A 109 -3.99 -10.90 12.41
CA PHE A 109 -5.17 -10.35 13.10
C PHE A 109 -5.92 -11.38 13.98
N GLY A 110 -5.46 -12.63 14.01
CA GLY A 110 -5.96 -13.69 14.89
C GLY A 110 -6.86 -14.74 14.24
N ASN A 111 -7.23 -14.62 12.96
CA ASN A 111 -7.94 -15.68 12.24
C ASN A 111 -7.13 -17.00 12.31
N PRO A 112 -7.73 -18.12 12.77
CA PRO A 112 -7.05 -19.42 12.81
C PRO A 112 -6.64 -19.92 11.42
N ILE A 113 -5.45 -20.53 11.36
CA ILE A 113 -4.89 -21.17 10.16
C ILE A 113 -4.96 -22.69 10.33
N ASP A 114 -5.55 -23.37 9.35
CA ASP A 114 -5.66 -24.83 9.21
C ASP A 114 -5.56 -25.18 7.71
N GLU A 115 -4.36 -24.96 7.15
CA GLU A 115 -4.04 -25.17 5.74
C GLU A 115 -3.27 -26.49 5.55
N SER A 116 -3.59 -27.23 4.50
CA SER A 116 -2.91 -28.48 4.15
C SER A 116 -2.88 -28.73 2.64
N TYR A 117 -1.86 -29.43 2.18
CA TYR A 117 -1.68 -29.86 0.79
C TYR A 117 -1.13 -31.28 0.74
N ALA A 118 -1.57 -32.07 -0.24
CA ALA A 118 -1.00 -33.39 -0.54
C ALA A 118 -0.99 -33.67 -2.05
N TYR A 119 0.06 -34.34 -2.53
CA TYR A 119 0.18 -34.83 -3.90
C TYR A 119 0.31 -36.36 -3.90
N VAL A 120 -0.76 -37.06 -4.33
CA VAL A 120 -0.85 -38.52 -4.26
C VAL A 120 -1.48 -39.07 -5.54
N ASP A 121 -0.93 -40.16 -6.09
CA ASP A 121 -1.44 -40.83 -7.30
C ASP A 121 -1.69 -39.88 -8.51
N SER A 122 -0.82 -38.86 -8.66
CA SER A 122 -0.90 -37.76 -9.65
C SER A 122 -2.08 -36.79 -9.48
N GLU A 123 -2.66 -36.72 -8.28
CA GLU A 123 -3.69 -35.75 -7.91
C GLU A 123 -3.17 -34.83 -6.79
N ALA A 124 -3.20 -33.53 -7.05
CA ALA A 124 -2.96 -32.50 -6.06
C ALA A 124 -4.27 -32.18 -5.33
N ARG A 125 -4.23 -32.08 -4.01
CA ARG A 125 -5.38 -31.71 -3.18
C ARG A 125 -4.93 -30.74 -2.10
N TRP A 126 -5.76 -29.75 -1.78
CA TRP A 126 -5.50 -28.83 -0.69
C TRP A 126 -6.76 -28.47 0.08
N GLN A 127 -6.55 -27.94 1.28
CA GLN A 127 -7.51 -27.17 2.03
C GLN A 127 -6.79 -25.91 2.51
N ASP A 128 -7.33 -24.73 2.23
CA ASP A 128 -6.82 -23.44 2.68
C ASP A 128 -7.98 -22.57 3.21
N ALA A 129 -7.76 -21.26 3.42
CA ALA A 129 -8.82 -20.38 3.90
C ALA A 129 -9.97 -20.20 2.88
N THR A 130 -9.75 -20.53 1.60
CA THR A 130 -10.78 -20.50 0.55
C THR A 130 -11.69 -21.74 0.57
N GLY A 131 -11.23 -22.85 1.15
CA GLY A 131 -11.94 -24.13 1.23
C GLY A 131 -11.07 -25.33 0.83
N SER A 132 -11.70 -26.47 0.52
CA SER A 132 -11.01 -27.65 -0.01
C SER A 132 -11.20 -27.77 -1.53
N ASP A 133 -10.13 -27.97 -2.29
CA ASP A 133 -10.16 -28.15 -3.75
C ASP A 133 -9.02 -29.08 -4.24
N GLN A 134 -9.01 -29.42 -5.54
CA GLN A 134 -8.09 -30.39 -6.12
C GLN A 134 -7.82 -30.20 -7.62
N ALA A 135 -6.61 -30.56 -8.05
CA ALA A 135 -6.15 -30.48 -9.44
C ALA A 135 -5.48 -31.78 -9.91
N LEU A 136 -5.55 -32.02 -11.23
CA LEU A 136 -4.81 -33.05 -11.95
C LEU A 136 -3.83 -32.34 -12.90
N PRO A 137 -2.65 -31.89 -12.42
CA PRO A 137 -1.72 -31.14 -13.26
C PRO A 137 -1.14 -32.03 -14.37
N GLU A 138 -0.92 -31.47 -15.56
CA GLU A 138 -0.42 -32.23 -16.73
C GLU A 138 1.08 -32.62 -16.63
N GLY A 139 1.76 -32.13 -15.59
CA GLY A 139 3.15 -32.37 -15.25
C GLY A 139 3.48 -31.72 -13.91
N ASP A 140 4.74 -31.38 -13.68
CA ASP A 140 5.19 -30.71 -12.46
C ASP A 140 4.46 -29.37 -12.23
N ALA A 141 3.98 -29.15 -11.01
CA ALA A 141 3.41 -27.88 -10.57
C ALA A 141 3.82 -27.59 -9.11
N PHE A 142 3.90 -26.33 -8.72
CA PHE A 142 4.24 -25.91 -7.36
C PHE A 142 2.98 -25.48 -6.60
N TYR A 143 2.77 -26.01 -5.40
CA TYR A 143 1.72 -25.50 -4.51
C TYR A 143 2.18 -24.21 -3.84
N VAL A 144 1.47 -23.11 -4.10
CA VAL A 144 1.70 -21.84 -3.41
C VAL A 144 0.84 -21.85 -2.14
N PRO A 145 1.40 -21.93 -0.93
CA PRO A 145 0.62 -21.87 0.30
C PRO A 145 0.01 -20.48 0.50
N GLN A 146 -1.09 -20.41 1.27
CA GLN A 146 -1.78 -19.15 1.55
C GLN A 146 -1.20 -18.43 2.76
N ASP A 147 -0.97 -19.17 3.86
CA ASP A 147 -0.62 -18.62 5.17
C ASP A 147 0.72 -19.20 5.72
N ALA A 148 1.64 -19.62 4.85
CA ALA A 148 2.97 -20.10 5.22
C ALA A 148 3.95 -18.98 5.64
N SER A 149 5.04 -19.38 6.31
CA SER A 149 6.21 -18.52 6.50
C SER A 149 6.97 -18.28 5.18
N PRO A 150 7.78 -17.19 5.09
CA PRO A 150 8.55 -16.90 3.87
C PRO A 150 9.60 -17.94 3.45
N TYR A 151 9.81 -19.02 4.19
CA TYR A 151 10.70 -20.11 3.75
C TYR A 151 10.17 -20.84 2.50
N TRP A 152 8.86 -20.76 2.20
CA TRP A 152 8.30 -21.30 0.96
C TRP A 152 9.01 -20.79 -0.29
N LEU A 153 9.50 -19.54 -0.27
CA LEU A 153 10.28 -18.91 -1.34
C LEU A 153 11.54 -19.72 -1.69
N ALA A 154 12.24 -20.26 -0.68
CA ALA A 154 13.45 -21.05 -0.88
C ALA A 154 13.15 -22.46 -1.42
N ILE A 155 12.00 -23.03 -1.08
CA ILE A 155 11.52 -24.30 -1.65
C ILE A 155 11.18 -24.08 -3.13
N ALA A 156 10.38 -23.05 -3.44
CA ALA A 156 10.05 -22.66 -4.81
C ALA A 156 11.32 -22.35 -5.63
N ALA A 157 12.26 -21.59 -5.08
CA ALA A 157 13.53 -21.26 -5.73
C ALA A 157 14.34 -22.50 -6.12
N ARG A 158 14.51 -23.46 -5.20
CA ARG A 158 15.26 -24.70 -5.47
C ARG A 158 14.63 -25.55 -6.57
N ALA A 159 13.30 -25.60 -6.65
CA ALA A 159 12.57 -26.23 -7.73
C ALA A 159 12.73 -25.46 -9.06
N LEU A 160 12.59 -24.14 -9.06
CA LEU A 160 12.72 -23.29 -10.25
C LEU A 160 14.16 -23.33 -10.82
N MET A 161 15.19 -23.34 -9.97
CA MET A 161 16.60 -23.52 -10.33
C MET A 161 16.92 -24.90 -10.97
N ALA A 162 16.01 -25.86 -10.94
CA ALA A 162 16.16 -27.16 -11.61
C ALA A 162 15.63 -27.17 -13.06
N ARG A 163 15.09 -26.05 -13.55
CA ARG A 163 14.41 -25.92 -14.86
C ARG A 163 15.12 -24.90 -15.75
N ASP A 164 15.23 -25.19 -17.04
CA ASP A 164 16.07 -24.44 -18.01
C ASP A 164 15.66 -22.96 -18.18
N ASP A 165 14.39 -22.63 -17.96
CA ASP A 165 13.79 -21.30 -18.11
C ASP A 165 13.37 -20.65 -16.77
N MET A 166 13.60 -21.36 -15.66
CA MET A 166 13.19 -20.99 -14.30
C MET A 166 11.69 -20.63 -14.17
N THR A 167 10.82 -21.42 -14.78
CA THR A 167 9.35 -21.39 -14.57
C THR A 167 8.80 -22.67 -13.96
N ILE A 168 7.62 -22.57 -13.34
CA ILE A 168 6.74 -23.73 -13.08
C ILE A 168 5.28 -23.28 -12.98
N PRO A 169 4.30 -24.06 -13.48
CA PRO A 169 2.89 -23.85 -13.19
C PRO A 169 2.63 -23.84 -11.67
N ALA A 170 1.75 -22.93 -11.22
CA ALA A 170 1.38 -22.80 -9.82
C ALA A 170 -0.02 -23.39 -9.54
N LEU A 171 -0.21 -23.93 -8.34
CA LEU A 171 -1.50 -24.34 -7.78
C LEU A 171 -1.86 -23.39 -6.63
N PRO A 172 -3.12 -22.90 -6.55
CA PRO A 172 -4.27 -23.26 -7.39
C PRO A 172 -4.29 -22.65 -8.80
N GLY A 173 -3.40 -21.69 -9.11
CA GLY A 173 -3.25 -21.15 -10.46
C GLY A 173 -2.05 -20.22 -10.62
N GLY A 174 -1.77 -19.79 -11.86
CA GLY A 174 -0.63 -18.94 -12.21
C GLY A 174 0.60 -19.72 -12.71
N GLU A 175 1.71 -19.00 -12.88
CA GLU A 175 3.03 -19.54 -13.25
C GLU A 175 4.08 -18.81 -12.40
N LEU A 176 4.79 -19.52 -11.52
CA LEU A 176 5.90 -18.92 -10.78
C LEU A 176 7.12 -18.76 -11.69
N ARG A 177 7.79 -17.61 -11.57
CA ARG A 177 9.01 -17.28 -12.30
C ARG A 177 10.09 -16.77 -11.36
N LEU A 178 11.26 -17.39 -11.38
CA LEU A 178 12.44 -16.95 -10.62
C LEU A 178 13.37 -16.12 -11.51
N THR A 179 13.77 -14.94 -11.03
CA THR A 179 14.74 -14.06 -11.73
C THR A 179 15.89 -13.71 -10.80
N ALA A 180 17.14 -13.93 -11.23
CA ALA A 180 18.32 -13.46 -10.49
C ALA A 180 18.48 -11.94 -10.71
N ILE A 181 18.63 -11.19 -9.61
CA ILE A 181 18.68 -9.72 -9.60
C ILE A 181 20.10 -9.20 -9.40
N ASP A 182 20.82 -9.73 -8.39
CA ASP A 182 22.12 -9.20 -7.98
C ASP A 182 22.95 -10.25 -7.23
N GLN A 183 24.27 -10.07 -7.15
CA GLN A 183 25.18 -10.91 -6.37
C GLN A 183 25.96 -10.07 -5.35
N LEU A 184 25.80 -10.43 -4.08
CA LEU A 184 26.20 -9.63 -2.92
C LEU A 184 27.10 -10.45 -1.99
N THR A 185 28.25 -9.91 -1.61
CA THR A 185 28.95 -10.42 -0.42
C THR A 185 28.30 -9.83 0.83
N VAL A 186 27.82 -10.67 1.74
CA VAL A 186 27.31 -10.31 3.08
C VAL A 186 28.33 -10.71 4.15
N SER A 187 28.32 -10.05 5.31
CA SER A 187 29.26 -10.36 6.41
C SER A 187 28.70 -10.08 7.79
N ASN A 188 29.07 -10.91 8.77
CA ASN A 188 28.85 -10.68 10.20
C ASN A 188 30.12 -10.22 10.94
N GLY A 189 31.19 -9.89 10.21
CA GLY A 189 32.50 -9.49 10.76
C GLY A 189 33.42 -10.66 11.16
N GLU A 190 32.91 -11.88 11.32
CA GLU A 190 33.72 -13.10 11.51
C GLU A 190 33.84 -13.92 10.22
N ALA A 191 32.77 -13.96 9.43
CA ALA A 191 32.66 -14.64 8.15
C ALA A 191 32.08 -13.72 7.06
N SER A 192 32.22 -14.15 5.81
CA SER A 192 31.58 -13.55 4.65
C SER A 192 31.04 -14.66 3.74
N ARG A 193 29.91 -14.40 3.08
CA ARG A 193 29.24 -15.32 2.15
C ARG A 193 28.82 -14.55 0.90
N ASP A 194 28.80 -15.22 -0.25
CA ASP A 194 28.38 -14.63 -1.51
C ASP A 194 26.95 -15.12 -1.83
N VAL A 195 25.96 -14.26 -1.58
CA VAL A 195 24.54 -14.55 -1.76
C VAL A 195 24.00 -13.93 -3.04
N THR A 196 23.01 -14.57 -3.66
CA THR A 196 22.31 -14.02 -4.84
C THR A 196 20.93 -13.54 -4.41
N THR A 197 20.59 -12.29 -4.73
CA THR A 197 19.22 -11.78 -4.61
C THR A 197 18.40 -12.30 -5.77
N TYR A 198 17.23 -12.86 -5.47
CA TYR A 198 16.25 -13.31 -6.43
C TYR A 198 14.93 -12.55 -6.27
N ALA A 199 14.24 -12.37 -7.38
CA ALA A 199 12.83 -12.01 -7.45
C ALA A 199 12.00 -13.24 -7.79
N LEU A 200 10.94 -13.51 -7.02
CA LEU A 200 9.89 -14.46 -7.38
C LEU A 200 8.63 -13.68 -7.76
N SER A 201 8.04 -13.98 -8.92
CA SER A 201 6.80 -13.35 -9.41
C SER A 201 5.85 -14.38 -10.04
N GLY A 202 4.60 -13.97 -10.28
CA GLY A 202 3.64 -14.73 -11.09
C GLY A 202 2.25 -14.91 -10.49
N THR A 203 2.12 -14.86 -9.16
CA THR A 203 0.85 -15.10 -8.44
C THR A 203 0.32 -13.89 -7.67
N SER A 204 1.18 -12.90 -7.41
CA SER A 204 0.92 -11.67 -6.64
C SER A 204 1.29 -10.41 -7.43
N GLU A 205 0.81 -9.25 -6.97
CA GLU A 205 0.90 -7.95 -7.67
C GLU A 205 2.32 -7.40 -7.85
N ASN A 206 3.28 -7.85 -7.05
CA ASN A 206 4.68 -7.40 -7.10
C ASN A 206 5.63 -8.58 -6.87
N PRO A 207 6.85 -8.54 -7.44
CA PRO A 207 7.86 -9.55 -7.15
C PRO A 207 8.28 -9.50 -5.67
N THR A 208 8.49 -10.67 -5.08
CA THR A 208 9.06 -10.79 -3.74
C THR A 208 10.58 -10.95 -3.83
N TYR A 209 11.34 -10.10 -3.15
CA TYR A 209 12.81 -10.09 -3.16
C TYR A 209 13.41 -10.81 -1.94
N PHE A 210 14.23 -11.83 -2.20
CA PHE A 210 14.81 -12.69 -1.18
C PHE A 210 16.23 -13.14 -1.58
N LEU A 211 17.00 -13.67 -0.63
CA LEU A 211 18.41 -14.02 -0.82
C LEU A 211 18.65 -15.51 -0.61
N MET A 212 19.52 -16.08 -1.46
CA MET A 212 19.96 -17.47 -1.39
C MET A 212 21.49 -17.56 -1.34
N ASP A 213 22.02 -18.44 -0.51
CA ASP A 213 23.42 -18.86 -0.46
C ASP A 213 23.55 -20.20 -1.20
N ASP A 214 23.87 -20.15 -2.51
CA ASP A 214 23.68 -21.22 -3.51
C ASP A 214 22.23 -21.76 -3.53
N ARG A 215 21.90 -22.66 -2.60
CA ARG A 215 20.61 -23.33 -2.46
C ARG A 215 19.99 -23.22 -1.06
N ALA A 216 20.69 -22.64 -0.08
CA ALA A 216 20.15 -22.36 1.25
C ALA A 216 19.45 -21.00 1.28
N PHE A 217 18.42 -20.86 2.10
CA PHE A 217 17.78 -19.58 2.38
C PHE A 217 18.70 -18.70 3.22
N PHE A 218 18.91 -17.45 2.81
CA PHE A 218 19.65 -16.46 3.60
C PHE A 218 18.74 -15.37 4.19
N GLY A 219 17.65 -15.00 3.49
CA GLY A 219 16.69 -14.05 4.04
C GLY A 219 15.64 -13.51 3.06
N LEU A 220 14.68 -12.75 3.59
CA LEU A 220 13.67 -11.97 2.87
C LEU A 220 13.95 -10.47 3.10
N ILE A 221 13.85 -9.63 2.06
CA ILE A 221 14.16 -8.19 2.18
C ILE A 221 13.11 -7.29 1.53
N THR A 222 12.71 -6.25 2.26
CA THR A 222 11.82 -5.15 1.81
C THR A 222 12.33 -3.83 2.42
N PRO A 223 11.88 -2.64 1.97
CA PRO A 223 12.35 -1.37 2.54
C PRO A 223 12.14 -1.24 4.06
N GLY A 224 11.03 -1.76 4.60
CA GLY A 224 10.64 -1.60 6.01
C GLY A 224 10.83 -2.84 6.91
N PHE A 225 10.91 -4.04 6.31
CA PHE A 225 10.90 -5.34 6.99
C PHE A 225 11.95 -6.28 6.39
N ALA A 226 12.65 -7.05 7.24
CA ALA A 226 13.59 -8.07 6.81
C ALA A 226 13.52 -9.32 7.68
N ILE A 227 13.91 -10.46 7.10
CA ILE A 227 14.23 -11.71 7.80
C ILE A 227 15.64 -12.08 7.37
N LEU A 228 16.59 -12.22 8.29
CA LEU A 228 18.00 -12.50 7.98
C LEU A 228 18.53 -13.66 8.80
N GLU A 229 19.48 -14.44 8.26
CA GLU A 229 20.17 -15.50 9.00
C GLU A 229 20.73 -14.95 10.34
N ALA A 230 20.49 -15.67 11.44
CA ALA A 230 20.86 -15.20 12.77
C ALA A 230 22.38 -14.94 12.88
N GLY A 231 22.75 -13.73 13.32
CA GLY A 231 24.11 -13.21 13.32
C GLY A 231 24.44 -12.26 12.16
N TYR A 232 23.59 -12.12 11.14
CA TYR A 232 23.74 -11.14 10.06
C TYR A 232 22.84 -9.90 10.20
N GLU A 233 22.27 -9.65 11.38
CA GLU A 233 21.38 -8.50 11.64
C GLU A 233 22.05 -7.14 11.35
N GLY A 234 23.38 -7.07 11.42
CA GLY A 234 24.15 -5.88 11.08
C GLY A 234 24.09 -5.46 9.59
N GLU A 235 23.59 -6.33 8.71
CA GLU A 235 23.41 -6.03 7.28
C GLU A 235 22.02 -5.46 6.95
N ASP A 236 21.08 -5.42 7.92
CA ASP A 236 19.68 -4.99 7.76
C ASP A 236 19.52 -3.66 6.99
N GLU A 237 20.16 -2.59 7.48
CA GLU A 237 20.06 -1.26 6.86
C GLU A 237 20.52 -1.27 5.39
N ARG A 238 21.61 -1.98 5.09
CA ARG A 238 22.17 -2.12 3.74
C ARG A 238 21.28 -2.93 2.82
N LEU A 239 20.73 -4.04 3.31
CA LEU A 239 19.91 -4.96 2.53
C LEU A 239 18.49 -4.43 2.29
N ARG A 240 17.89 -3.72 3.25
CA ARG A 240 16.62 -3.01 3.04
C ARG A 240 16.76 -1.83 2.08
N ALA A 241 17.89 -1.10 2.12
CA ALA A 241 18.20 -0.07 1.12
C ALA A 241 18.38 -0.65 -0.30
N LEU A 242 18.97 -1.85 -0.43
CA LEU A 242 19.02 -2.56 -1.72
C LEU A 242 17.62 -3.00 -2.20
N ALA A 243 16.76 -3.50 -1.31
CA ALA A 243 15.37 -3.83 -1.64
C ALA A 243 14.60 -2.60 -2.17
N ALA A 244 14.80 -1.43 -1.56
CA ALA A 244 14.27 -0.17 -2.07
C ALA A 244 14.82 0.18 -3.46
N GLY A 245 16.13 0.00 -3.69
CA GLY A 245 16.76 0.20 -5.01
C GLY A 245 16.23 -0.72 -6.12
N TYR A 246 15.91 -1.98 -5.81
CA TYR A 246 15.30 -2.93 -6.75
C TYR A 246 13.85 -2.57 -7.07
N GLY A 247 13.07 -2.13 -6.06
CA GLY A 247 11.75 -1.52 -6.26
C GLY A 247 11.85 -0.31 -7.19
N ALA A 248 12.66 0.67 -6.81
CA ALA A 248 12.88 1.92 -7.53
C ALA A 248 13.22 1.71 -9.01
N SER A 249 14.12 0.77 -9.32
CA SER A 249 14.49 0.44 -10.70
C SER A 249 13.31 -0.11 -11.49
N ARG A 250 12.55 -1.08 -10.95
CA ARG A 250 11.33 -1.60 -11.61
C ARG A 250 10.30 -0.50 -11.84
N PHE A 251 10.02 0.32 -10.83
CA PHE A 251 8.97 1.34 -10.93
C PHE A 251 9.32 2.47 -11.91
N SER A 252 10.60 2.87 -12.00
CA SER A 252 11.04 3.82 -13.01
C SER A 252 11.14 3.21 -14.43
N GLU A 253 11.40 1.91 -14.55
CA GLU A 253 11.26 1.19 -15.83
C GLU A 253 9.79 1.11 -16.29
N ILE A 254 8.83 0.90 -15.38
CA ILE A 254 7.39 0.94 -15.68
C ILE A 254 6.99 2.36 -16.09
N GLN A 255 7.39 3.38 -15.32
CA GLN A 255 7.10 4.79 -15.61
C GLN A 255 7.50 5.17 -17.04
N ALA A 256 8.72 4.80 -17.45
CA ALA A 256 9.24 5.05 -18.80
C ALA A 256 8.49 4.30 -19.93
N ARG A 257 7.52 3.42 -19.62
CA ARG A 257 6.61 2.77 -20.58
C ARG A 257 5.20 3.35 -20.60
N VAL A 258 4.67 3.74 -19.43
CA VAL A 258 3.23 4.05 -19.23
C VAL A 258 2.92 5.53 -19.04
N ALA A 259 3.94 6.38 -18.90
CA ALA A 259 3.79 7.83 -18.83
C ALA A 259 3.77 8.45 -20.24
N HIS A 260 2.65 9.08 -20.60
CA HIS A 260 2.49 9.80 -21.87
C HIS A 260 2.55 11.31 -21.63
N ASP A 261 3.77 11.84 -21.64
CA ASP A 261 4.03 13.26 -21.88
C ASP A 261 3.96 13.54 -23.39
N TYR A 262 3.22 14.57 -23.80
CA TYR A 262 2.95 14.87 -25.21
C TYR A 262 3.55 16.24 -25.59
N ASP A 263 4.31 16.28 -26.70
CA ASP A 263 5.02 17.46 -27.24
C ASP A 263 4.17 18.75 -27.46
N GLY A 264 2.85 18.67 -27.31
CA GLY A 264 1.90 19.76 -27.57
C GLY A 264 0.54 19.53 -26.88
N PRO A 265 -0.40 20.49 -26.98
CA PRO A 265 -1.62 20.47 -26.18
C PRO A 265 -2.49 19.24 -26.45
N VAL A 266 -3.12 18.70 -25.40
CA VAL A 266 -3.95 17.49 -25.48
C VAL A 266 -5.41 17.89 -25.49
N ARG A 267 -6.15 17.48 -26.52
CA ARG A 267 -7.58 17.70 -26.65
C ARG A 267 -8.34 16.39 -26.42
N ILE A 268 -8.92 16.27 -25.23
CA ILE A 268 -9.84 15.19 -24.88
C ILE A 268 -11.22 15.59 -25.41
N ARG A 269 -11.60 15.05 -26.57
CA ARG A 269 -12.87 15.34 -27.27
C ARG A 269 -14.01 14.48 -26.74
N ASN A 270 -15.24 14.94 -27.00
CA ASN A 270 -16.44 14.10 -26.88
C ASN A 270 -16.60 13.52 -25.47
N VAL A 271 -16.43 14.38 -24.46
CA VAL A 271 -16.57 14.04 -23.04
C VAL A 271 -17.67 14.88 -22.40
N ARG A 272 -18.24 14.35 -21.31
CA ARG A 272 -19.14 15.07 -20.41
C ARG A 272 -18.38 15.42 -19.15
N VAL A 273 -18.11 16.70 -18.92
CA VAL A 273 -17.47 17.15 -17.68
C VAL A 273 -18.47 17.08 -16.52
N PHE A 274 -18.05 16.54 -15.38
CA PHE A 274 -18.80 16.60 -14.12
C PHE A 274 -18.61 17.95 -13.43
N ASP A 275 -19.72 18.60 -13.09
CA ASP A 275 -19.76 19.81 -12.28
C ASP A 275 -20.09 19.44 -10.81
N PRO A 276 -19.15 19.61 -9.85
CA PRO A 276 -19.37 19.29 -8.45
C PRO A 276 -20.33 20.26 -7.74
N GLN A 277 -20.61 21.45 -8.30
CA GLN A 277 -21.54 22.43 -7.73
C GLN A 277 -22.99 22.14 -8.13
N THR A 278 -23.22 21.57 -9.32
CA THR A 278 -24.56 21.15 -9.77
C THR A 278 -24.83 19.65 -9.64
N LEU A 279 -23.82 18.86 -9.22
CA LEU A 279 -23.87 17.41 -9.05
C LEU A 279 -24.33 16.68 -10.32
N SER A 280 -23.82 17.10 -11.49
CA SER A 280 -24.31 16.63 -12.79
C SER A 280 -23.26 16.63 -13.88
N LEU A 281 -23.40 15.69 -14.83
CA LEU A 281 -22.65 15.70 -16.09
C LEU A 281 -23.21 16.75 -17.07
N GLY A 282 -22.31 17.52 -17.68
CA GLY A 282 -22.64 18.50 -18.71
C GLY A 282 -23.02 17.92 -20.07
N GLU A 283 -23.27 18.83 -21.02
CA GLU A 283 -23.36 18.49 -22.45
C GLU A 283 -21.98 18.08 -23.02
N PRO A 284 -21.92 17.31 -24.12
CA PRO A 284 -20.66 16.90 -24.73
C PRO A 284 -19.78 18.08 -25.20
N VAL A 285 -18.53 18.09 -24.75
CA VAL A 285 -17.51 19.12 -24.98
C VAL A 285 -16.14 18.51 -25.34
N SER A 286 -15.15 19.35 -25.64
CA SER A 286 -13.74 18.97 -25.65
C SER A 286 -13.00 19.74 -24.56
N VAL A 287 -12.20 19.05 -23.74
CA VAL A 287 -11.28 19.69 -22.77
C VAL A 287 -9.89 19.77 -23.40
N VAL A 288 -9.19 20.89 -23.20
CA VAL A 288 -7.84 21.13 -23.70
C VAL A 288 -6.88 21.34 -22.54
N VAL A 289 -5.76 20.61 -22.55
CA VAL A 289 -4.67 20.68 -21.58
C VAL A 289 -3.40 21.15 -22.29
N GLU A 290 -2.63 22.04 -21.67
CA GLU A 290 -1.30 22.47 -22.14
C GLU A 290 -0.33 22.50 -20.96
N GLY A 291 0.68 21.61 -20.97
CA GLY A 291 1.45 21.30 -19.78
C GLY A 291 0.55 20.78 -18.65
N GLU A 292 0.75 21.25 -17.43
CA GLU A 292 0.00 20.80 -16.25
C GLU A 292 -1.43 21.38 -16.13
N HIS A 293 -1.87 22.26 -17.04
CA HIS A 293 -3.07 23.08 -16.83
C HIS A 293 -4.14 22.87 -17.90
N ILE A 294 -5.41 22.92 -17.48
CA ILE A 294 -6.56 23.00 -18.40
C ILE A 294 -6.61 24.42 -18.98
N THR A 295 -6.54 24.56 -20.30
CA THR A 295 -6.53 25.87 -20.99
C THR A 295 -7.87 26.24 -21.63
N ALA A 296 -8.69 25.26 -22.01
CA ALA A 296 -10.01 25.52 -22.60
C ALA A 296 -11.00 24.37 -22.38
N ILE A 297 -12.29 24.72 -22.42
CA ILE A 297 -13.40 23.77 -22.59
C ILE A 297 -14.23 24.27 -23.79
N ASP A 298 -14.08 23.57 -24.91
CA ASP A 298 -14.62 23.94 -26.22
C ASP A 298 -15.88 23.14 -26.59
N THR A 299 -16.77 23.72 -27.40
CA THR A 299 -17.87 22.99 -28.03
C THR A 299 -17.36 22.05 -29.13
N LEU A 300 -18.05 20.93 -29.37
CA LEU A 300 -17.60 19.88 -30.32
C LEU A 300 -17.46 20.33 -31.79
N ASP A 301 -18.00 21.49 -32.18
CA ASP A 301 -17.80 22.07 -33.51
C ASP A 301 -16.43 22.76 -33.67
N VAL A 302 -15.71 23.02 -32.58
CA VAL A 302 -14.29 23.36 -32.61
C VAL A 302 -13.51 22.11 -33.03
N ALA A 303 -12.87 22.20 -34.19
CA ALA A 303 -11.99 21.15 -34.71
C ALA A 303 -10.63 21.20 -34.03
N THR A 304 -10.02 20.04 -33.86
CA THR A 304 -8.66 19.86 -33.34
C THR A 304 -7.64 20.62 -34.20
N GLN A 305 -6.72 21.32 -33.53
CA GLN A 305 -5.76 22.23 -34.13
C GLN A 305 -4.46 21.52 -34.53
N ALA A 306 -3.66 22.16 -35.39
CA ALA A 306 -2.37 21.62 -35.79
C ALA A 306 -1.37 21.70 -34.63
N GLY A 307 -0.86 20.55 -34.19
CA GLY A 307 0.00 20.42 -33.01
C GLY A 307 -0.72 19.91 -31.76
N GLU A 308 -2.05 19.74 -31.79
CA GLU A 308 -2.78 19.09 -30.71
C GLU A 308 -2.77 17.55 -30.87
N THR A 309 -2.62 16.82 -29.75
CA THR A 309 -2.94 15.38 -29.66
C THR A 309 -4.43 15.23 -29.38
N GLU A 310 -5.15 14.45 -30.18
CA GLU A 310 -6.57 14.17 -29.99
C GLU A 310 -6.80 12.85 -29.26
N ILE A 311 -7.69 12.86 -28.26
CA ILE A 311 -8.18 11.66 -27.58
C ILE A 311 -9.71 11.68 -27.65
N ASP A 312 -10.35 10.67 -28.24
CA ASP A 312 -11.82 10.56 -28.25
C ASP A 312 -12.31 9.87 -26.97
N GLY A 313 -13.02 10.62 -26.12
CA GLY A 313 -13.67 10.12 -24.92
C GLY A 313 -14.97 9.35 -25.16
N ALA A 314 -15.38 9.15 -26.42
CA ALA A 314 -16.50 8.31 -26.85
C ALA A 314 -17.90 8.66 -26.29
N GLY A 315 -18.05 9.82 -25.64
CA GLY A 315 -19.26 10.26 -24.95
C GLY A 315 -19.25 10.06 -23.43
N GLY A 316 -18.15 9.51 -22.88
CA GLY A 316 -17.97 9.19 -21.46
C GLY A 316 -17.79 10.40 -20.54
N SER A 317 -17.63 10.11 -19.25
CA SER A 317 -17.62 11.09 -18.17
C SER A 317 -16.20 11.47 -17.77
N LEU A 318 -15.91 12.78 -17.74
CA LEU A 318 -14.65 13.34 -17.25
C LEU A 318 -14.88 13.89 -15.84
N ILE A 319 -14.16 13.33 -14.87
CA ILE A 319 -14.36 13.54 -13.43
C ILE A 319 -13.07 14.14 -12.83
N PRO A 320 -13.14 15.15 -11.94
CA PRO A 320 -11.96 15.65 -11.24
C PRO A 320 -11.24 14.55 -10.43
N GLY A 321 -9.93 14.67 -10.25
CA GLY A 321 -9.13 13.70 -9.49
C GLY A 321 -9.60 13.50 -8.06
N LEU A 322 -9.51 12.26 -7.58
CA LEU A 322 -9.95 11.86 -6.24
C LEU A 322 -8.86 12.03 -5.17
N PHE A 323 -9.29 12.18 -3.91
CA PHE A 323 -8.47 12.44 -2.73
C PHE A 323 -8.58 11.33 -1.68
N GLU A 324 -7.61 10.42 -1.60
CA GLU A 324 -7.54 9.39 -0.55
C GLU A 324 -6.92 9.98 0.73
N MET A 325 -7.75 10.17 1.76
CA MET A 325 -7.39 10.96 2.94
C MET A 325 -6.74 10.15 4.09
N HIS A 326 -6.61 8.83 3.94
CA HIS A 326 -5.94 7.93 4.86
C HIS A 326 -4.97 6.99 4.14
N ALA A 327 -4.06 7.58 3.38
CA ALA A 327 -2.98 6.84 2.74
C ALA A 327 -1.85 6.51 3.73
N HIS A 328 -1.15 5.42 3.43
CA HIS A 328 0.24 5.21 3.82
C HIS A 328 1.01 4.91 2.53
N MET A 329 1.81 5.86 2.06
CA MET A 329 2.37 5.86 0.71
C MET A 329 3.61 4.96 0.54
N GLY A 330 3.70 4.35 -0.64
CA GLY A 330 4.78 3.51 -1.12
C GLY A 330 4.69 3.38 -2.64
N GLU A 331 5.72 2.84 -3.30
CA GLU A 331 5.81 2.86 -4.77
C GLU A 331 4.64 2.15 -5.48
N THR A 332 4.22 0.98 -4.96
CA THR A 332 3.04 0.25 -5.44
C THR A 332 1.75 1.08 -5.32
N SER A 333 1.52 1.70 -4.15
CA SER A 333 0.30 2.48 -3.92
C SER A 333 0.32 3.81 -4.68
N ALA A 334 1.48 4.40 -4.95
CA ALA A 334 1.61 5.56 -5.83
C ALA A 334 1.07 5.26 -7.25
N PHE A 335 1.56 4.19 -7.88
CA PHE A 335 1.09 3.74 -9.21
C PHE A 335 -0.39 3.34 -9.21
N LEU A 336 -0.82 2.53 -8.25
CA LEU A 336 -2.19 1.99 -8.25
C LEU A 336 -3.25 3.03 -7.85
N ASN A 337 -2.89 4.11 -7.13
CA ASN A 337 -3.79 5.25 -6.92
C ASN A 337 -3.96 6.07 -8.22
N ILE A 338 -2.87 6.36 -8.94
CA ILE A 338 -2.95 7.01 -10.25
C ILE A 338 -3.79 6.19 -11.23
N ALA A 339 -3.58 4.87 -11.33
CA ALA A 339 -4.40 4.00 -12.19
C ALA A 339 -5.90 3.98 -11.82
N ALA A 340 -6.23 4.29 -10.56
CA ALA A 340 -7.58 4.36 -10.02
C ALA A 340 -8.19 5.79 -10.00
N GLY A 341 -7.54 6.78 -10.63
CA GLY A 341 -8.05 8.16 -10.69
C GLY A 341 -7.88 8.97 -9.40
N VAL A 342 -7.12 8.45 -8.43
CA VAL A 342 -6.74 9.15 -7.20
C VAL A 342 -5.45 9.93 -7.49
N THR A 343 -5.58 11.24 -7.70
CA THR A 343 -4.46 12.12 -8.06
C THR A 343 -3.87 12.87 -6.85
N SER A 344 -4.55 12.83 -5.71
CA SER A 344 -4.10 13.45 -4.45
C SER A 344 -4.31 12.49 -3.28
N VAL A 345 -3.42 12.54 -2.28
CA VAL A 345 -3.50 11.72 -1.07
C VAL A 345 -3.08 12.51 0.16
N ARG A 346 -3.70 12.23 1.30
CA ARG A 346 -3.16 12.60 2.61
C ARG A 346 -2.48 11.38 3.22
N ASP A 347 -1.15 11.40 3.31
CA ASP A 347 -0.40 10.38 4.03
C ASP A 347 -0.58 10.62 5.55
N MET A 348 -1.03 9.57 6.24
CA MET A 348 -1.40 9.60 7.66
C MET A 348 -0.28 9.11 8.58
N GLY A 349 0.97 9.22 8.15
CA GLY A 349 2.16 9.03 8.97
C GLY A 349 3.03 7.88 8.50
N ASN A 350 4.23 8.23 8.04
CA ASN A 350 5.14 7.33 7.34
C ASN A 350 6.58 7.64 7.76
N ASN A 351 7.53 6.76 7.43
CA ASN A 351 8.93 7.06 7.66
C ASN A 351 9.32 8.27 6.79
N ASN A 352 9.54 9.43 7.43
CA ASN A 352 9.70 10.70 6.72
C ASN A 352 10.73 10.63 5.59
N ALA A 353 11.89 9.98 5.82
CA ALA A 353 12.97 9.92 4.83
C ALA A 353 12.64 9.03 3.62
N VAL A 354 11.92 7.92 3.84
CA VAL A 354 11.41 7.06 2.75
C VAL A 354 10.31 7.79 1.96
N LEU A 355 9.47 8.57 2.65
CA LEU A 355 8.44 9.38 2.02
C LEU A 355 9.03 10.59 1.26
N ASP A 356 10.09 11.22 1.78
CA ASP A 356 10.84 12.29 1.10
C ASP A 356 11.41 11.79 -0.23
N GLU A 357 12.03 10.60 -0.23
CA GLU A 357 12.57 9.96 -1.44
C GLU A 357 11.48 9.62 -2.46
N LEU A 358 10.34 9.08 -2.01
CA LEU A 358 9.20 8.79 -2.87
C LEU A 358 8.59 10.07 -3.48
N ILE A 359 8.35 11.11 -2.68
CA ILE A 359 7.80 12.39 -3.16
C ILE A 359 8.75 13.01 -4.18
N GLY A 360 10.05 13.11 -3.88
CA GLY A 360 11.04 13.68 -4.81
C GLY A 360 11.14 12.92 -6.14
N ARG A 361 10.87 11.61 -6.15
CA ARG A 361 10.83 10.79 -7.38
C ARG A 361 9.52 10.91 -8.15
N ILE A 362 8.40 11.17 -7.47
CA ILE A 362 7.12 11.53 -8.11
C ILE A 362 7.25 12.92 -8.76
N GLU A 363 7.79 13.91 -8.05
CA GLU A 363 8.03 15.27 -8.55
C GLU A 363 9.04 15.31 -9.71
N ALA A 364 10.03 14.42 -9.72
CA ALA A 364 10.97 14.25 -10.82
C ALA A 364 10.39 13.49 -12.03
N GLY A 365 9.16 12.96 -11.93
CA GLY A 365 8.54 12.14 -12.96
C GLY A 365 9.15 10.74 -13.11
N GLU A 366 9.97 10.29 -12.15
CA GLU A 366 10.62 8.97 -12.13
C GLU A 366 9.66 7.85 -11.71
N VAL A 367 8.53 8.16 -11.07
CA VAL A 367 7.48 7.24 -10.61
C VAL A 367 6.12 7.93 -10.77
N ALA A 368 5.10 7.23 -11.28
CA ALA A 368 3.74 7.75 -11.24
C ALA A 368 3.23 7.77 -9.79
N GLY A 369 2.76 8.92 -9.33
CA GLY A 369 2.16 9.02 -8.00
C GLY A 369 1.29 10.26 -7.80
N PRO A 370 0.36 10.20 -6.84
CA PRO A 370 -0.48 11.33 -6.47
C PRO A 370 0.31 12.42 -5.73
N ARG A 371 -0.25 13.63 -5.68
CA ARG A 371 0.23 14.73 -4.82
C ARG A 371 0.07 14.33 -3.35
N VAL A 372 1.12 14.45 -2.54
CA VAL A 372 1.14 13.93 -1.16
C VAL A 372 1.07 15.06 -0.12
N HIS A 373 -0.04 15.13 0.61
CA HIS A 373 -0.23 16.00 1.76
C HIS A 373 0.18 15.25 3.04
N ARG A 374 1.08 15.80 3.86
CA ARG A 374 1.81 15.02 4.89
C ARG A 374 1.28 15.21 6.31
N SER A 375 1.16 14.11 7.06
CA SER A 375 0.87 14.09 8.50
C SER A 375 2.09 13.70 9.33
N GLY A 376 2.48 14.53 10.31
CA GLY A 376 3.62 14.28 11.18
C GLY A 376 3.29 13.26 12.27
N PHE A 377 3.83 12.05 12.19
CA PHE A 377 3.50 10.95 13.09
C PHE A 377 4.27 11.03 14.43
N ILE A 378 3.54 11.11 15.55
CA ILE A 378 4.11 11.18 16.90
C ILE A 378 3.50 10.06 17.76
N GLU A 379 4.36 9.21 18.34
CA GLU A 379 3.95 8.07 19.16
C GLU A 379 4.75 8.00 20.47
N GLY A 380 4.06 7.65 21.56
CA GLY A 380 4.69 7.50 22.88
C GLY A 380 5.49 6.19 22.98
N ARG A 381 6.61 6.20 23.69
CA ARG A 381 7.51 5.03 23.79
C ARG A 381 6.97 3.97 24.77
N SER A 382 6.65 2.79 24.24
CA SER A 382 6.14 1.63 24.98
C SER A 382 6.53 0.31 24.30
N PRO A 383 6.29 -0.87 24.93
CA PRO A 383 6.45 -2.17 24.27
C PRO A 383 5.50 -2.44 23.09
N PHE A 384 4.57 -1.51 22.79
CA PHE A 384 3.57 -1.63 21.73
C PHE A 384 3.66 -0.52 20.67
N SER A 385 4.65 0.36 20.74
CA SER A 385 4.73 1.54 19.85
C SER A 385 4.83 1.15 18.37
N SER A 386 4.21 1.96 17.51
CA SER A 386 4.53 2.00 16.08
C SER A 386 5.82 2.79 15.86
N ASN A 387 6.74 2.28 15.03
CA ASN A 387 8.05 2.91 14.76
C ASN A 387 8.08 3.69 13.42
N ASN A 388 6.93 4.19 12.96
CA ASN A 388 6.80 4.90 11.68
C ASN A 388 7.22 6.38 11.74
N GLY A 389 7.39 6.97 12.92
CA GLY A 389 7.68 8.40 13.09
C GLY A 389 8.46 8.71 14.36
N ILE A 390 8.19 9.86 14.99
CA ILE A 390 8.97 10.32 16.15
C ILE A 390 8.48 9.63 17.44
N LEU A 391 9.37 8.85 18.07
CA LEU A 391 9.12 8.13 19.33
C LEU A 391 9.52 8.93 20.57
N VAL A 392 8.52 9.44 21.29
CA VAL A 392 8.70 10.38 22.42
C VAL A 392 8.48 9.73 23.79
N ALA A 393 9.23 10.18 24.79
CA ALA A 393 9.22 9.66 26.16
C ALA A 393 8.89 10.70 27.24
N SER A 394 8.65 11.97 26.87
CA SER A 394 8.13 13.01 27.75
C SER A 394 7.27 14.04 27.00
N GLU A 395 6.61 14.92 27.75
CA GLU A 395 5.83 16.05 27.21
C GLU A 395 6.71 17.00 26.38
N GLU A 396 7.92 17.28 26.86
CA GLU A 396 8.88 18.15 26.19
C GLU A 396 9.39 17.53 24.88
N GLU A 397 9.57 16.21 24.82
CA GLU A 397 9.87 15.50 23.58
C GLU A 397 8.67 15.48 22.62
N ALA A 398 7.43 15.37 23.13
CA ALA A 398 6.21 15.43 22.33
C ALA A 398 6.00 16.81 21.68
N VAL A 399 6.21 17.90 22.43
CA VAL A 399 6.18 19.27 21.91
C VAL A 399 7.32 19.51 20.91
N ALA A 400 8.56 19.07 21.21
CA ALA A 400 9.68 19.21 20.30
C ALA A 400 9.49 18.42 18.98
N ALA A 401 8.75 17.31 18.99
CA ALA A 401 8.36 16.61 17.78
C ALA A 401 7.41 17.45 16.90
N VAL A 402 6.43 18.14 17.48
CA VAL A 402 5.56 19.10 16.77
C VAL A 402 6.38 20.26 16.21
N GLU A 403 7.27 20.86 17.00
CA GLU A 403 8.17 21.92 16.53
C GLU A 403 9.07 21.45 15.38
N THR A 404 9.52 20.19 15.39
CA THR A 404 10.31 19.59 14.31
C THR A 404 9.51 19.47 13.01
N TYR A 405 8.26 18.99 13.08
CA TYR A 405 7.38 18.93 11.93
C TYR A 405 7.04 20.32 11.39
N ALA A 406 6.67 21.26 12.26
CA ALA A 406 6.39 22.65 11.89
C ALA A 406 7.59 23.38 11.25
N ALA A 407 8.82 23.11 11.71
CA ALA A 407 10.02 23.76 11.21
C ALA A 407 10.44 23.33 9.78
N SER A 408 9.88 22.26 9.24
CA SER A 408 10.06 21.87 7.83
C SER A 408 9.23 22.74 6.88
N GLY A 409 7.95 22.94 7.22
CA GLY A 409 6.94 23.57 6.36
C GLY A 409 6.12 22.58 5.51
N ASP A 410 6.49 21.29 5.48
CA ASP A 410 5.94 20.32 4.52
C ASP A 410 4.73 19.52 5.03
N PHE A 411 4.32 19.76 6.28
CA PHE A 411 3.25 19.01 6.96
C PHE A 411 2.06 19.92 7.25
N ILE A 412 0.84 19.39 7.05
CA ILE A 412 -0.41 20.11 7.31
C ILE A 412 -1.00 19.81 8.70
N GLN A 413 -0.59 18.69 9.29
CA GLN A 413 -1.12 18.19 10.56
C GLN A 413 -0.11 17.28 11.26
N VAL A 414 -0.33 16.99 12.55
CA VAL A 414 0.31 15.89 13.27
C VAL A 414 -0.70 14.79 13.60
N LYS A 415 -0.29 13.51 13.48
CA LYS A 415 -1.09 12.34 13.89
C LYS A 415 -0.56 11.79 15.22
N VAL A 416 -1.41 11.79 16.23
CA VAL A 416 -1.14 11.16 17.54
C VAL A 416 -1.57 9.69 17.51
N TYR A 417 -0.83 8.82 18.22
CA TYR A 417 -1.02 7.36 18.17
C TYR A 417 -1.20 6.69 19.55
N ASN A 418 -1.53 5.38 19.54
CA ASN A 418 -2.10 4.65 20.69
C ASN A 418 -1.27 4.66 21.99
N SER A 419 0.06 4.78 21.91
CA SER A 419 0.96 4.71 23.08
C SER A 419 1.38 6.07 23.63
N MET A 420 0.94 7.18 23.02
CA MET A 420 1.06 8.51 23.59
C MET A 420 0.51 8.56 25.03
N ASN A 421 1.17 9.27 25.93
CA ASN A 421 0.57 9.54 27.25
C ASN A 421 -0.52 10.61 27.08
N PRO A 422 -1.79 10.33 27.42
CA PRO A 422 -2.88 11.30 27.25
C PRO A 422 -2.69 12.62 28.00
N ASP A 423 -1.88 12.65 29.08
CA ASP A 423 -1.56 13.88 29.80
C ASP A 423 -0.77 14.90 28.96
N TRP A 424 0.04 14.44 27.99
CA TRP A 424 0.87 15.32 27.14
C TRP A 424 0.11 15.93 25.96
N VAL A 425 -1.03 15.34 25.60
CA VAL A 425 -1.80 15.68 24.39
C VAL A 425 -2.25 17.15 24.34
N PRO A 426 -2.72 17.79 25.43
CA PRO A 426 -3.06 19.21 25.40
C PRO A 426 -1.88 20.12 25.02
N ALA A 427 -0.66 19.79 25.44
CA ALA A 427 0.55 20.55 25.09
C ALA A 427 0.95 20.34 23.62
N VAL A 428 0.77 19.12 23.09
CA VAL A 428 0.93 18.80 21.66
C VAL A 428 -0.05 19.62 20.80
N ILE A 429 -1.31 19.75 21.24
CA ILE A 429 -2.33 20.57 20.55
C ILE A 429 -2.00 22.06 20.60
N GLU A 430 -1.65 22.60 21.78
CA GLU A 430 -1.25 24.01 21.91
C GLU A 430 -0.04 24.33 21.00
N ALA A 431 0.96 23.44 20.95
CA ALA A 431 2.11 23.59 20.07
C ALA A 431 1.75 23.49 18.57
N ALA A 432 0.85 22.59 18.19
CA ALA A 432 0.45 22.39 16.80
C ALA A 432 -0.33 23.61 16.28
N HIS A 433 -1.38 24.00 17.00
CA HIS A 433 -2.22 25.16 16.66
C HIS A 433 -1.42 26.47 16.68
N ALA A 434 -0.45 26.64 17.59
CA ALA A 434 0.45 27.79 17.61
C ALA A 434 1.38 27.90 16.38
N ASN A 435 1.65 26.77 15.70
CA ASN A 435 2.40 26.71 14.45
C ASN A 435 1.51 26.60 13.20
N GLY A 436 0.18 26.60 13.34
CA GLY A 436 -0.77 26.44 12.24
C GLY A 436 -0.97 25.01 11.74
N LEU A 437 -0.44 24.00 12.45
CA LEU A 437 -0.69 22.59 12.18
C LEU A 437 -1.99 22.13 12.84
N ARG A 438 -2.75 21.27 12.16
CA ARG A 438 -3.91 20.57 12.75
C ARG A 438 -3.46 19.38 13.61
N VAL A 439 -4.30 18.90 14.52
CA VAL A 439 -4.10 17.65 15.25
C VAL A 439 -5.20 16.63 14.89
N ALA A 440 -4.75 15.49 14.39
CA ALA A 440 -5.58 14.32 14.12
C ALA A 440 -5.05 13.10 14.90
N GLY A 441 -5.83 12.01 14.91
CA GLY A 441 -5.28 10.69 15.19
C GLY A 441 -6.15 9.78 16.05
N HIS A 442 -5.46 8.83 16.68
CA HIS A 442 -6.07 7.81 17.54
C HIS A 442 -6.45 8.41 18.89
N VAL A 443 -7.34 7.73 19.61
CA VAL A 443 -7.53 7.96 21.04
C VAL A 443 -6.42 7.18 21.78
N PRO A 444 -5.52 7.84 22.53
CA PRO A 444 -4.48 7.13 23.26
C PRO A 444 -5.02 6.13 24.28
N ALA A 445 -4.23 5.12 24.63
CA ALA A 445 -4.63 4.15 25.63
C ALA A 445 -4.96 4.80 26.98
N PHE A 446 -5.96 4.25 27.67
CA PHE A 446 -6.46 4.71 28.98
C PHE A 446 -7.09 6.12 28.98
N THR A 447 -7.40 6.71 27.81
CA THR A 447 -8.31 7.85 27.69
C THR A 447 -9.49 7.52 26.75
N ASN A 448 -10.31 8.51 26.41
CA ASN A 448 -11.52 8.34 25.59
C ASN A 448 -11.72 9.53 24.62
N ALA A 449 -12.59 9.36 23.64
CA ALA A 449 -12.89 10.37 22.62
C ALA A 449 -13.28 11.75 23.18
N ASN A 450 -14.14 11.81 24.22
CA ASN A 450 -14.58 13.07 24.80
C ASN A 450 -13.41 13.87 25.42
N SER A 451 -12.41 13.19 25.96
CA SER A 451 -11.20 13.83 26.47
C SER A 451 -10.32 14.41 25.36
N MET A 452 -10.27 13.81 24.17
CA MET A 452 -9.50 14.33 23.03
C MET A 452 -10.23 15.47 22.32
N ILE A 453 -11.56 15.35 22.15
CA ILE A 453 -12.42 16.44 21.65
C ILE A 453 -12.31 17.66 22.59
N ALA A 454 -12.39 17.46 23.91
CA ALA A 454 -12.26 18.55 24.88
C ALA A 454 -10.83 19.11 25.03
N ALA A 455 -9.80 18.39 24.56
CA ALA A 455 -8.42 18.89 24.46
C ALA A 455 -8.19 19.71 23.18
N GLY A 456 -9.01 19.53 22.14
CA GLY A 456 -8.94 20.29 20.89
C GLY A 456 -8.49 19.51 19.65
N TYR A 457 -8.84 18.22 19.52
CA TYR A 457 -8.65 17.50 18.25
C TYR A 457 -9.47 18.14 17.12
N ASP A 458 -8.80 18.39 15.99
CA ASP A 458 -9.43 18.82 14.74
C ASP A 458 -10.12 17.64 14.04
N GLU A 459 -9.61 16.43 14.21
CA GLU A 459 -10.10 15.22 13.55
C GLU A 459 -9.85 13.95 14.40
N MET A 460 -10.85 13.07 14.46
CA MET A 460 -10.72 11.73 15.05
C MET A 460 -10.51 10.70 13.92
N THR A 461 -9.48 9.86 14.00
CA THR A 461 -9.18 8.87 12.96
C THR A 461 -9.56 7.46 13.37
N HIS A 462 -10.15 6.70 12.45
CA HIS A 462 -10.75 5.38 12.60
C HIS A 462 -11.96 5.38 13.55
N ILE A 463 -13.15 5.00 13.04
CA ILE A 463 -14.41 5.09 13.80
C ILE A 463 -14.39 4.24 15.09
N ASN A 464 -13.64 3.13 15.12
CA ASN A 464 -13.43 2.35 16.35
C ASN A 464 -12.81 3.17 17.49
N GLN A 465 -11.91 4.13 17.23
CA GLN A 465 -11.28 4.94 18.27
C GLN A 465 -12.31 5.77 19.06
N ILE A 466 -13.41 6.16 18.40
CA ILE A 466 -14.56 6.80 19.06
C ILE A 466 -15.39 5.75 19.80
N MET A 467 -15.82 4.69 19.10
CA MET A 467 -16.82 3.74 19.61
C MET A 467 -16.29 2.84 20.75
N LEU A 468 -14.99 2.54 20.79
CA LEU A 468 -14.35 1.81 21.88
C LEU A 468 -14.55 2.51 23.24
N GLY A 469 -14.61 3.85 23.25
CA GLY A 469 -14.90 4.65 24.45
C GLY A 469 -16.29 4.42 25.06
N TRP A 470 -17.15 3.64 24.40
CA TRP A 470 -18.49 3.26 24.87
C TRP A 470 -18.62 1.77 25.26
N VAL A 471 -17.63 0.92 24.96
CA VAL A 471 -17.70 -0.55 25.17
C VAL A 471 -16.47 -1.21 25.80
N LEU A 472 -15.43 -0.44 26.15
CA LEU A 472 -14.29 -0.91 26.95
C LEU A 472 -14.58 -0.83 28.46
N GLU A 473 -13.99 -1.75 29.21
CA GLU A 473 -14.00 -1.79 30.68
C GLU A 473 -12.80 -1.04 31.29
N GLU A 474 -12.87 -0.68 32.57
CA GLU A 474 -11.81 0.07 33.25
C GLU A 474 -10.50 -0.73 33.31
N GLY A 475 -9.46 -0.23 32.63
CA GLY A 475 -8.12 -0.83 32.59
C GLY A 475 -7.83 -1.68 31.35
N GLU A 476 -8.75 -1.79 30.38
CA GLU A 476 -8.48 -2.44 29.10
C GLU A 476 -7.51 -1.62 28.21
N ASP A 477 -6.59 -2.31 27.53
CA ASP A 477 -5.47 -1.70 26.80
C ASP A 477 -5.63 -1.81 25.27
N THR A 478 -5.95 -0.68 24.64
CA THR A 478 -6.15 -0.53 23.19
C THR A 478 -4.88 -0.73 22.36
N ARG A 479 -3.69 -0.79 22.97
CA ARG A 479 -2.44 -1.04 22.23
C ARG A 479 -2.29 -2.50 21.77
N SER A 480 -3.07 -3.41 22.35
CA SER A 480 -3.21 -4.81 21.92
C SER A 480 -4.22 -4.97 20.77
N LEU A 481 -4.37 -6.19 20.23
CA LEU A 481 -5.45 -6.58 19.30
C LEU A 481 -6.88 -6.30 19.82
N LEU A 482 -7.04 -6.01 21.12
CA LEU A 482 -8.33 -5.68 21.73
C LEU A 482 -9.04 -4.49 21.07
N ARG A 483 -8.30 -3.51 20.51
CA ARG A 483 -8.91 -2.39 19.74
C ARG A 483 -9.66 -2.82 18.47
N LEU A 484 -9.49 -4.07 18.05
CA LEU A 484 -10.18 -4.69 16.92
C LEU A 484 -11.22 -5.70 17.43
N THR A 485 -10.82 -6.63 18.30
CA THR A 485 -11.70 -7.73 18.77
C THR A 485 -12.75 -7.30 19.80
N ALA A 486 -12.64 -6.11 20.41
CA ALA A 486 -13.70 -5.55 21.25
C ALA A 486 -14.91 -5.03 20.44
N LEU A 487 -14.79 -4.86 19.12
CA LEU A 487 -15.89 -4.35 18.28
C LEU A 487 -17.11 -5.26 18.27
N ARG A 488 -16.95 -6.57 18.51
CA ARG A 488 -18.07 -7.52 18.71
C ARG A 488 -18.95 -7.20 19.94
N ARG A 489 -18.59 -6.21 20.78
CA ARG A 489 -19.44 -5.69 21.86
C ARG A 489 -20.43 -4.61 21.40
N LEU A 490 -20.18 -3.95 20.25
CA LEU A 490 -21.03 -2.87 19.73
C LEU A 490 -22.51 -3.26 19.52
N PRO A 491 -22.90 -4.49 19.11
CA PRO A 491 -24.31 -4.88 19.00
C PRO A 491 -25.13 -4.70 20.28
N ALA A 492 -24.50 -4.72 21.45
CA ALA A 492 -25.16 -4.53 22.75
C ALA A 492 -25.29 -3.05 23.17
N LEU A 493 -24.72 -2.11 22.40
CA LEU A 493 -24.75 -0.68 22.70
C LEU A 493 -26.07 -0.03 22.22
N ASP A 494 -26.65 0.81 23.07
CA ASP A 494 -27.71 1.74 22.68
C ASP A 494 -27.11 3.08 22.25
N LEU A 495 -27.19 3.39 20.96
CA LEU A 495 -26.73 4.67 20.41
C LEU A 495 -27.58 5.88 20.85
N ASN A 496 -28.76 5.64 21.43
CA ASN A 496 -29.59 6.68 22.04
C ASN A 496 -29.15 7.00 23.49
N SER A 497 -28.17 6.27 24.04
CA SER A 497 -27.67 6.49 25.39
C SER A 497 -26.97 7.85 25.54
N GLU A 498 -27.04 8.41 26.76
CA GLU A 498 -26.49 9.74 27.08
C GLU A 498 -25.00 9.87 26.72
N ALA A 499 -24.22 8.79 26.84
CA ALA A 499 -22.79 8.79 26.51
C ALA A 499 -22.51 8.95 24.99
N VAL A 500 -23.25 8.22 24.15
CA VAL A 500 -23.13 8.31 22.68
C VAL A 500 -23.60 9.69 22.20
N GLN A 501 -24.78 10.11 22.67
CA GLN A 501 -25.38 11.40 22.33
C GLN A 501 -24.50 12.58 22.76
N ALA A 502 -23.90 12.53 23.96
CA ALA A 502 -22.96 13.54 24.42
C ALA A 502 -21.68 13.60 23.57
N THR A 503 -21.17 12.46 23.10
CA THR A 503 -19.96 12.41 22.26
C THR A 503 -20.22 13.04 20.88
N ILE A 504 -21.32 12.66 20.22
CA ILE A 504 -21.71 13.24 18.92
C ILE A 504 -22.00 14.74 19.06
N ALA A 505 -22.71 15.16 20.11
CA ALA A 505 -22.96 16.57 20.39
C ALA A 505 -21.67 17.35 20.68
N ALA A 506 -20.67 16.74 21.33
CA ALA A 506 -19.38 17.37 21.59
C ALA A 506 -18.57 17.57 20.29
N MET A 507 -18.52 16.58 19.40
CA MET A 507 -17.87 16.72 18.08
C MET A 507 -18.51 17.85 17.27
N ALA A 508 -19.85 17.82 17.12
CA ALA A 508 -20.59 18.84 16.39
C ALA A 508 -20.45 20.26 17.00
N ALA A 509 -20.31 20.37 18.32
CA ALA A 509 -20.14 21.65 19.01
C ALA A 509 -18.72 22.24 18.91
N ASN A 510 -17.68 21.40 18.73
CA ASN A 510 -16.30 21.85 18.58
C ASN A 510 -15.83 21.89 17.11
N GLY A 511 -16.57 21.28 16.18
CA GLY A 511 -16.19 21.18 14.77
C GLY A 511 -15.22 20.04 14.45
N THR A 512 -14.96 19.14 15.41
CA THR A 512 -14.08 17.97 15.25
C THR A 512 -14.62 17.04 14.16
N ALA A 513 -13.85 16.86 13.09
CA ALA A 513 -14.18 15.95 11.99
C ALA A 513 -13.96 14.47 12.37
N VAL A 514 -14.43 13.57 11.52
CA VAL A 514 -14.11 12.13 11.60
C VAL A 514 -13.63 11.58 10.27
N ASP A 515 -12.46 10.98 10.30
CA ASP A 515 -11.96 10.06 9.29
C ASP A 515 -12.27 8.65 9.80
N PRO A 516 -13.32 7.97 9.31
CA PRO A 516 -13.82 6.76 9.95
C PRO A 516 -13.08 5.50 9.48
N THR A 517 -12.36 5.58 8.36
CA THR A 517 -11.81 4.47 7.58
C THR A 517 -12.82 3.32 7.42
N TYR A 518 -13.88 3.54 6.65
CA TYR A 518 -15.05 2.67 6.62
C TYR A 518 -14.75 1.29 5.99
N ALA A 519 -13.93 1.24 4.94
CA ALA A 519 -13.58 0.03 4.19
C ALA A 519 -12.70 -0.95 5.00
N ILE A 520 -11.74 -0.47 5.81
CA ILE A 520 -10.98 -1.37 6.69
C ILE A 520 -11.86 -1.97 7.80
N HIS A 521 -12.90 -1.26 8.25
CA HIS A 521 -13.90 -1.82 9.15
C HIS A 521 -14.82 -2.82 8.43
N GLU A 522 -15.13 -2.62 7.14
CA GLU A 522 -15.84 -3.64 6.33
C GLU A 522 -15.02 -4.94 6.23
N ALA A 523 -13.75 -4.84 5.83
CA ALA A 523 -12.86 -5.99 5.71
C ALA A 523 -12.68 -6.72 7.05
N LEU A 524 -12.35 -6.00 8.12
CA LEU A 524 -12.17 -6.56 9.46
C LEU A 524 -13.41 -7.31 9.98
N LEU A 525 -14.61 -6.77 9.74
CA LEU A 525 -15.85 -7.25 10.36
C LEU A 525 -16.64 -8.21 9.49
N LEU A 526 -16.54 -8.13 8.15
CA LEU A 526 -17.38 -8.90 7.21
C LEU A 526 -16.64 -9.97 6.39
N SER A 527 -15.31 -9.95 6.25
CA SER A 527 -14.57 -11.00 5.54
C SER A 527 -14.64 -12.36 6.24
N ARG A 528 -14.79 -13.46 5.49
CA ARG A 528 -14.94 -14.83 6.03
C ARG A 528 -14.13 -15.83 5.21
N ASN A 529 -13.65 -16.89 5.87
CA ASN A 529 -13.03 -18.03 5.20
C ASN A 529 -14.02 -18.64 4.18
N GLY A 530 -13.63 -18.68 2.91
CA GLY A 530 -14.40 -19.20 1.77
C GLY A 530 -15.36 -18.23 1.09
N GLU A 531 -15.78 -17.14 1.74
CA GLU A 531 -16.66 -16.12 1.16
C GLU A 531 -15.83 -14.98 0.54
N VAL A 532 -16.17 -14.52 -0.67
CA VAL A 532 -15.53 -13.31 -1.23
C VAL A 532 -15.91 -12.10 -0.35
N SER A 533 -14.90 -11.40 0.14
CA SER A 533 -15.06 -10.21 0.98
C SER A 533 -15.94 -9.15 0.29
N PRO A 534 -16.97 -8.57 0.95
CA PRO A 534 -17.93 -7.68 0.29
C PRO A 534 -17.29 -6.49 -0.45
N GLY A 535 -16.19 -5.94 0.07
CA GLY A 535 -15.52 -4.78 -0.49
C GLY A 535 -14.75 -5.00 -1.80
N VAL A 536 -14.63 -6.23 -2.31
CA VAL A 536 -13.84 -6.55 -3.52
C VAL A 536 -14.63 -7.18 -4.67
N VAL A 537 -15.94 -7.41 -4.49
CA VAL A 537 -16.75 -8.25 -5.39
C VAL A 537 -16.80 -7.78 -6.85
N ASP A 538 -16.70 -6.47 -7.09
CA ASP A 538 -16.77 -5.89 -8.45
C ASP A 538 -15.43 -5.94 -9.22
N TYR A 539 -14.33 -6.37 -8.60
CA TYR A 539 -13.01 -6.35 -9.24
C TYR A 539 -12.09 -7.54 -8.97
N ILE A 540 -12.45 -8.44 -8.05
CA ILE A 540 -11.53 -9.50 -7.58
C ILE A 540 -11.13 -10.50 -8.68
N ASP A 541 -12.02 -10.84 -9.61
CA ASP A 541 -11.76 -11.79 -10.70
C ASP A 541 -10.68 -11.28 -11.68
N ASN A 542 -10.37 -9.98 -11.68
CA ASN A 542 -9.30 -9.37 -12.47
C ASN A 542 -7.93 -9.39 -11.76
N MET A 543 -7.88 -9.66 -10.46
CA MET A 543 -6.66 -9.58 -9.65
C MET A 543 -5.79 -10.85 -9.75
N PRO A 544 -4.49 -10.79 -9.39
CA PRO A 544 -3.64 -11.97 -9.24
C PRO A 544 -4.20 -13.00 -8.24
N VAL A 545 -3.85 -14.28 -8.41
CA VAL A 545 -4.44 -15.40 -7.66
C VAL A 545 -4.23 -15.30 -6.15
N ASP A 546 -3.11 -14.75 -5.69
CA ASP A 546 -2.87 -14.57 -4.25
C ASP A 546 -3.84 -13.55 -3.65
N THR A 547 -4.12 -12.45 -4.38
CA THR A 547 -5.14 -11.47 -4.02
C THR A 547 -6.54 -12.12 -4.04
N GLN A 548 -6.84 -12.98 -5.02
CA GLN A 548 -8.12 -13.73 -5.10
C GLN A 548 -8.33 -14.71 -3.93
N ARG A 549 -7.26 -15.34 -3.43
CA ARG A 549 -7.30 -16.22 -2.24
C ARG A 549 -7.42 -15.40 -0.96
N GLY A 550 -6.58 -14.37 -0.77
CA GLY A 550 -6.62 -13.50 0.41
C GLY A 550 -7.96 -12.77 0.59
N ALA A 551 -8.65 -12.45 -0.51
CA ALA A 551 -10.02 -11.92 -0.50
C ALA A 551 -11.07 -12.89 0.08
N ARG A 552 -10.73 -14.16 0.30
CA ARG A 552 -11.58 -15.21 0.87
C ARG A 552 -11.10 -15.66 2.25
N SER A 553 -10.31 -14.85 2.96
CA SER A 553 -9.86 -15.10 4.33
C SER A 553 -10.56 -14.16 5.31
N ALA A 554 -10.98 -14.66 6.47
CA ALA A 554 -11.35 -13.82 7.59
C ALA A 554 -10.12 -13.06 8.14
N TRP A 555 -10.34 -11.87 8.67
CA TRP A 555 -9.30 -11.09 9.35
C TRP A 555 -9.32 -11.35 10.86
N ALA A 556 -10.50 -11.18 11.48
CA ALA A 556 -10.71 -11.44 12.90
C ALA A 556 -10.80 -12.95 13.22
N ASP A 557 -10.53 -13.31 14.48
CA ASP A 557 -10.93 -14.60 15.05
C ASP A 557 -12.47 -14.68 15.18
N ILE A 558 -13.07 -15.68 14.53
CA ILE A 558 -14.52 -15.93 14.49
C ILE A 558 -14.81 -17.35 14.99
N ALA A 559 -14.44 -17.61 16.25
CA ALA A 559 -14.57 -18.92 16.89
C ALA A 559 -16.01 -19.46 17.01
N THR A 560 -17.05 -18.62 16.93
CA THR A 560 -18.45 -19.04 17.09
C THR A 560 -19.44 -18.32 16.16
N PRO A 561 -20.65 -18.88 15.92
CA PRO A 561 -21.73 -18.16 15.24
C PRO A 561 -22.25 -16.92 15.99
N GLU A 562 -21.98 -16.81 17.30
CA GLU A 562 -22.28 -15.61 18.08
C GLU A 562 -21.26 -14.51 17.79
N ASP A 563 -19.98 -14.86 17.61
CA ASP A 563 -18.94 -13.93 17.13
C ASP A 563 -19.24 -13.43 15.71
N ASP A 564 -19.63 -14.31 14.77
CA ASP A 564 -20.03 -13.91 13.41
C ASP A 564 -21.18 -12.89 13.43
N ALA A 565 -22.26 -13.21 14.13
CA ALA A 565 -23.42 -12.33 14.27
C ALA A 565 -23.02 -11.00 14.93
N ASN A 566 -22.12 -11.03 15.91
CA ASN A 566 -21.69 -9.83 16.62
C ASN A 566 -20.74 -8.94 15.80
N TYR A 567 -19.83 -9.50 14.98
CA TYR A 567 -19.02 -8.68 14.07
C TYR A 567 -19.86 -8.08 12.95
N ARG A 568 -20.83 -8.82 12.37
CA ARG A 568 -21.77 -8.27 11.38
C ARG A 568 -22.59 -7.12 11.99
N GLY A 569 -23.18 -7.33 13.17
CA GLY A 569 -23.89 -6.27 13.90
C GLY A 569 -23.03 -5.10 14.37
N ALA A 570 -21.71 -5.28 14.50
CA ALA A 570 -20.77 -4.18 14.79
C ALA A 570 -20.60 -3.25 13.58
N PHE A 571 -20.63 -3.79 12.35
CA PHE A 571 -20.63 -2.99 11.12
C PHE A 571 -21.95 -2.24 10.93
N ASP A 572 -23.09 -2.84 11.29
CA ASP A 572 -24.39 -2.15 11.34
C ASP A 572 -24.36 -0.97 12.33
N GLN A 573 -23.79 -1.16 13.53
CA GLN A 573 -23.64 -0.13 14.56
C GLN A 573 -22.70 1.01 14.15
N ILE A 574 -21.60 0.70 13.43
CA ILE A 574 -20.74 1.70 12.77
C ILE A 574 -21.55 2.52 11.75
N THR A 575 -22.27 1.83 10.86
CA THR A 575 -23.08 2.44 9.80
C THR A 575 -24.16 3.39 10.37
N GLU A 576 -24.83 2.97 11.43
CA GLU A 576 -25.80 3.80 12.16
C GLU A 576 -25.13 5.03 12.79
N THR A 577 -23.99 4.85 13.45
CA THR A 577 -23.22 5.93 14.09
C THR A 577 -22.74 6.98 13.07
N LEU A 578 -22.22 6.56 11.92
CA LEU A 578 -21.78 7.48 10.86
C LEU A 578 -22.95 8.27 10.27
N ARG A 579 -24.14 7.67 10.15
CA ARG A 579 -25.34 8.39 9.72
C ARG A 579 -25.80 9.42 10.75
N MET A 580 -25.76 9.06 12.04
CA MET A 580 -26.05 10.00 13.14
C MET A 580 -25.04 11.17 13.18
N MET A 581 -23.77 10.92 12.87
CA MET A 581 -22.75 11.97 12.75
C MET A 581 -23.02 12.91 11.56
N ARG A 582 -23.36 12.36 10.38
CA ARG A 582 -23.79 13.11 9.20
C ARG A 582 -25.04 13.95 9.47
N GLU A 583 -26.05 13.39 10.15
CA GLU A 583 -27.28 14.10 10.56
C GLU A 583 -27.01 15.21 11.60
N ALA A 584 -25.99 15.04 12.45
CA ALA A 584 -25.52 16.07 13.39
C ALA A 584 -24.67 17.18 12.73
N GLY A 585 -24.33 17.05 11.45
CA GLY A 585 -23.50 18.01 10.70
C GLY A 585 -21.99 17.90 10.99
N ILE A 586 -21.53 16.76 11.51
CA ILE A 586 -20.09 16.47 11.65
C ILE A 586 -19.51 16.21 10.26
N PHE A 587 -18.37 16.84 9.95
CA PHE A 587 -17.66 16.59 8.70
C PHE A 587 -17.03 15.20 8.72
N ILE A 588 -17.33 14.39 7.70
CA ILE A 588 -16.74 13.08 7.48
C ILE A 588 -15.68 13.22 6.38
N VAL A 589 -14.58 12.50 6.54
CA VAL A 589 -13.40 12.51 5.65
C VAL A 589 -13.22 11.09 5.08
N PRO A 590 -13.18 10.87 3.75
CA PRO A 590 -13.03 9.53 3.17
C PRO A 590 -11.56 9.12 3.07
N GLY A 591 -11.19 8.01 3.69
CA GLY A 591 -9.88 7.39 3.50
C GLY A 591 -9.85 5.94 3.93
N THR A 592 -8.91 5.13 3.43
CA THR A 592 -9.01 3.66 3.60
C THR A 592 -8.25 3.06 4.78
N ASP A 593 -7.01 3.50 5.06
CA ASP A 593 -5.98 2.70 5.75
C ASP A 593 -5.70 1.34 5.06
N LEU A 594 -5.96 1.24 3.75
CA LEU A 594 -5.76 0.04 2.91
C LEU A 594 -4.86 0.31 1.68
N GLY A 595 -4.22 1.48 1.61
CA GLY A 595 -3.37 1.88 0.47
C GLY A 595 -4.13 2.51 -0.70
N GLY A 596 -5.43 2.74 -0.58
CA GLY A 596 -6.25 3.44 -1.56
C GLY A 596 -6.65 2.62 -2.78
N SER A 597 -6.51 3.19 -3.98
CA SER A 597 -6.83 2.55 -5.25
C SER A 597 -8.25 1.95 -5.27
N PHE A 598 -8.43 0.68 -5.65
CA PHE A 598 -9.71 0.00 -5.67
C PHE A 598 -10.42 -0.06 -4.31
N ALA A 599 -9.69 -0.05 -3.20
CA ALA A 599 -10.27 0.03 -1.86
C ALA A 599 -10.84 1.42 -1.57
N TYR A 600 -10.27 2.49 -2.14
CA TYR A 600 -10.80 3.84 -2.00
C TYR A 600 -12.11 4.05 -2.78
N HIS A 601 -12.25 3.38 -3.94
CA HIS A 601 -13.58 3.31 -4.60
C HIS A 601 -14.62 2.65 -3.69
N ARG A 602 -14.24 1.63 -2.91
CA ARG A 602 -15.16 0.99 -1.96
C ARG A 602 -15.45 1.88 -0.75
N GLU A 603 -14.43 2.52 -0.18
CA GLU A 603 -14.58 3.54 0.86
C GLU A 603 -15.64 4.57 0.47
N LEU A 604 -15.49 5.17 -0.72
CA LEU A 604 -16.47 6.12 -1.26
C LEU A 604 -17.86 5.49 -1.48
N GLU A 605 -17.95 4.30 -2.08
CA GLU A 605 -19.22 3.61 -2.34
C GLU A 605 -20.03 3.35 -1.06
N LEU A 606 -19.36 3.00 0.04
CA LEU A 606 -19.99 2.67 1.32
C LEU A 606 -20.78 3.84 1.92
N TYR A 607 -20.48 5.10 1.57
CA TYR A 607 -21.25 6.25 2.05
C TYR A 607 -22.69 6.33 1.51
N GLN A 608 -23.04 5.51 0.51
CA GLN A 608 -24.44 5.28 0.14
C GLN A 608 -25.26 4.68 1.30
N ASN A 609 -24.63 3.89 2.19
CA ASN A 609 -25.29 3.30 3.37
C ASN A 609 -25.75 4.37 4.39
N ILE A 610 -25.15 5.56 4.36
CA ILE A 610 -25.55 6.72 5.18
C ILE A 610 -26.33 7.77 4.37
N GLY A 611 -26.82 7.41 3.18
CA GLY A 611 -27.72 8.23 2.38
C GLY A 611 -27.02 9.34 1.59
N MET A 612 -25.80 9.11 1.11
CA MET A 612 -25.22 9.91 0.01
C MET A 612 -25.58 9.30 -1.35
N THR A 613 -25.81 10.15 -2.34
CA THR A 613 -25.93 9.75 -3.75
C THR A 613 -24.56 9.66 -4.42
N PRO A 614 -24.37 8.84 -5.48
CA PRO A 614 -23.10 8.76 -6.21
C PRO A 614 -22.53 10.11 -6.65
N ALA A 615 -23.38 11.03 -7.10
CA ALA A 615 -22.98 12.39 -7.47
C ALA A 615 -22.46 13.23 -6.28
N GLU A 616 -23.11 13.16 -5.11
CA GLU A 616 -22.61 13.80 -3.88
C GLU A 616 -21.26 13.22 -3.46
N ILE A 617 -21.09 11.90 -3.57
CA ILE A 617 -19.85 11.19 -3.20
C ILE A 617 -18.68 11.63 -4.09
N ILE A 618 -18.89 11.74 -5.41
CA ILE A 618 -17.86 12.21 -6.35
C ILE A 618 -17.48 13.67 -6.07
N ALA A 619 -18.45 14.55 -5.86
CA ALA A 619 -18.18 15.96 -5.56
C ALA A 619 -17.43 16.14 -4.23
N TRP A 620 -17.77 15.35 -3.21
CA TRP A 620 -17.13 15.39 -1.88
C TRP A 620 -15.74 14.76 -1.87
N GLY A 621 -15.55 13.59 -2.50
CA GLY A 621 -14.25 12.91 -2.60
C GLY A 621 -13.26 13.54 -3.58
N GLY A 622 -13.73 14.47 -4.43
CA GLY A 622 -12.92 15.37 -5.24
C GLY A 622 -12.85 16.77 -4.63
N HIS A 623 -13.68 17.69 -5.14
CA HIS A 623 -13.73 19.11 -4.75
C HIS A 623 -13.82 19.33 -3.23
N GLY A 624 -14.67 18.58 -2.52
CA GLY A 624 -14.84 18.75 -1.07
C GLY A 624 -13.61 18.38 -0.23
N MET A 625 -12.71 17.53 -0.75
CA MET A 625 -11.42 17.25 -0.12
C MET A 625 -10.35 18.26 -0.52
N ALA A 626 -10.42 18.82 -1.73
CA ALA A 626 -9.61 19.98 -2.10
C ALA A 626 -9.92 21.17 -1.17
N GLU A 627 -11.21 21.45 -0.88
CA GLU A 627 -11.61 22.46 0.11
C GLU A 627 -11.11 22.12 1.53
N TYR A 628 -11.17 20.85 1.95
CA TYR A 628 -10.74 20.40 3.29
C TYR A 628 -9.22 20.51 3.50
N LEU A 629 -8.44 20.46 2.42
CA LEU A 629 -6.99 20.62 2.41
C LEU A 629 -6.56 22.07 2.09
N GLY A 630 -7.46 22.91 1.59
CA GLY A 630 -7.18 24.28 1.18
C GLY A 630 -6.41 24.40 -0.13
N VAL A 631 -6.77 23.57 -1.12
CA VAL A 631 -6.17 23.51 -2.48
C VAL A 631 -7.23 23.53 -3.61
N ASP A 632 -8.45 23.96 -3.29
CA ASP A 632 -9.58 24.11 -4.22
C ASP A 632 -9.44 25.25 -5.24
N ASP A 633 -8.39 26.07 -5.10
CA ASP A 633 -8.02 27.11 -6.07
C ASP A 633 -7.20 26.59 -7.25
N GLU A 634 -6.60 25.40 -7.14
CA GLU A 634 -5.86 24.73 -8.22
C GLU A 634 -6.40 23.32 -8.56
N LEU A 635 -7.08 22.61 -7.64
CA LEU A 635 -7.52 21.21 -7.79
C LEU A 635 -9.04 21.00 -7.59
N GLY A 636 -9.50 19.78 -7.87
CA GLY A 636 -10.85 19.31 -7.54
C GLY A 636 -11.98 19.76 -8.48
N THR A 637 -11.72 20.65 -9.45
CA THR A 637 -12.69 21.05 -10.49
C THR A 637 -12.03 21.09 -11.87
N ILE A 638 -12.73 20.59 -12.90
CA ILE A 638 -12.28 20.68 -14.30
C ILE A 638 -12.73 22.04 -14.88
N ALA A 639 -11.85 23.04 -14.84
CA ALA A 639 -12.11 24.37 -15.41
C ALA A 639 -10.83 25.03 -15.97
N PRO A 640 -10.92 25.97 -16.94
CA PRO A 640 -9.75 26.66 -17.46
C PRO A 640 -8.99 27.45 -16.39
N GLY A 641 -7.70 27.15 -16.24
CA GLY A 641 -6.83 27.69 -15.19
C GLY A 641 -6.56 26.70 -14.04
N MET A 642 -7.37 25.65 -13.88
CA MET A 642 -7.12 24.57 -12.92
C MET A 642 -6.04 23.61 -13.44
N LEU A 643 -5.43 22.86 -12.52
CA LEU A 643 -4.52 21.77 -12.87
C LEU A 643 -5.28 20.63 -13.58
N ALA A 644 -4.58 19.95 -14.50
CA ALA A 644 -5.09 18.86 -15.31
C ALA A 644 -5.11 17.53 -14.54
N ASP A 645 -5.68 17.54 -13.34
CA ASP A 645 -5.79 16.41 -12.43
C ASP A 645 -7.23 15.85 -12.50
N PHE A 646 -7.45 14.87 -13.38
CA PHE A 646 -8.77 14.31 -13.70
C PHE A 646 -8.69 12.90 -14.29
N PHE A 647 -9.83 12.20 -14.37
CA PHE A 647 -9.93 10.90 -15.04
C PHE A 647 -11.16 10.76 -15.95
N LEU A 648 -11.08 9.83 -16.89
CA LEU A 648 -12.12 9.51 -17.86
C LEU A 648 -12.66 8.09 -17.61
N VAL A 649 -13.97 7.96 -17.42
CA VAL A 649 -14.68 6.67 -17.47
C VAL A 649 -15.63 6.61 -18.68
N PRO A 650 -15.76 5.46 -19.37
CA PRO A 650 -16.73 5.31 -20.46
C PRO A 650 -18.19 5.43 -20.01
N GLY A 651 -18.49 5.06 -18.76
CA GLY A 651 -19.84 5.08 -18.18
C GLY A 651 -20.22 6.38 -17.47
N ASP A 652 -21.22 6.29 -16.59
CA ASP A 652 -21.73 7.39 -15.77
C ASP A 652 -21.65 7.03 -14.26
N PRO A 653 -20.57 7.44 -13.57
CA PRO A 653 -20.36 7.11 -12.17
C PRO A 653 -21.27 7.93 -11.24
N THR A 654 -21.96 8.96 -11.76
CA THR A 654 -22.99 9.72 -11.02
C THR A 654 -24.30 8.93 -10.90
N VAL A 655 -24.42 7.80 -11.61
CA VAL A 655 -25.55 6.87 -11.58
C VAL A 655 -25.17 5.48 -11.06
N ASP A 656 -24.01 4.93 -11.46
CA ASP A 656 -23.51 3.63 -11.00
C ASP A 656 -22.03 3.70 -10.61
N PHE A 657 -21.75 3.70 -9.30
CA PHE A 657 -20.42 3.95 -8.76
C PHE A 657 -19.35 2.93 -9.21
N ARG A 658 -19.78 1.76 -9.67
CA ARG A 658 -18.89 0.69 -10.15
C ARG A 658 -18.20 1.03 -11.47
N GLU A 659 -18.68 2.04 -12.20
CA GLU A 659 -17.99 2.61 -13.36
C GLU A 659 -16.62 3.22 -12.99
N LEU A 660 -16.32 3.50 -11.72
CA LEU A 660 -14.95 3.84 -11.30
C LEU A 660 -13.94 2.70 -11.49
N LYS A 661 -14.37 1.46 -11.75
CA LYS A 661 -13.47 0.38 -12.17
C LYS A 661 -13.07 0.47 -13.65
N THR A 662 -13.86 1.15 -14.50
CA THR A 662 -13.69 1.16 -15.96
C THR A 662 -12.86 2.35 -16.48
N ILE A 663 -12.07 3.01 -15.62
CA ILE A 663 -11.25 4.18 -15.96
C ILE A 663 -10.33 3.89 -17.16
N ALA A 664 -10.50 4.68 -18.21
CA ALA A 664 -9.81 4.51 -19.50
C ALA A 664 -8.60 5.44 -19.66
N LEU A 665 -8.57 6.58 -18.94
CA LEU A 665 -7.47 7.54 -18.93
C LEU A 665 -7.46 8.28 -17.59
N VAL A 666 -6.27 8.60 -17.10
CA VAL A 666 -6.04 9.53 -15.99
C VAL A 666 -5.01 10.57 -16.43
N SER A 667 -5.23 11.82 -16.04
CA SER A 667 -4.30 12.94 -16.19
C SER A 667 -3.92 13.40 -14.79
N ALA A 668 -2.61 13.53 -14.52
CA ALA A 668 -2.09 13.98 -13.23
C ALA A 668 -0.70 14.61 -13.43
N ASN A 669 -0.43 15.75 -12.81
CA ASN A 669 0.83 16.49 -12.98
C ASN A 669 1.18 16.77 -14.47
N GLY A 670 0.16 16.99 -15.32
CA GLY A 670 0.32 17.17 -16.77
C GLY A 670 0.63 15.92 -17.60
N VAL A 671 0.88 14.77 -16.96
CA VAL A 671 1.19 13.49 -17.61
C VAL A 671 -0.10 12.66 -17.77
N PHE A 672 -0.24 12.00 -18.92
CA PHE A 672 -1.36 11.13 -19.22
C PHE A 672 -0.99 9.66 -18.98
N TYR A 673 -1.90 8.93 -18.37
CA TYR A 673 -1.74 7.53 -17.98
C TYR A 673 -2.96 6.72 -18.43
N TYR A 674 -2.72 5.51 -18.93
CA TYR A 674 -3.77 4.58 -19.32
C TYR A 674 -3.74 3.38 -18.38
N PRO A 675 -4.76 3.16 -17.52
CA PRO A 675 -4.75 2.06 -16.56
C PRO A 675 -4.66 0.68 -17.23
N THR A 676 -5.10 0.57 -18.48
CA THR A 676 -4.95 -0.60 -19.36
C THR A 676 -3.50 -0.99 -19.64
N GLU A 677 -2.56 -0.05 -19.56
CA GLU A 677 -1.12 -0.29 -19.71
C GLU A 677 -0.43 -0.51 -18.34
N ILE A 678 -0.99 0.05 -17.26
CA ILE A 678 -0.44 -0.06 -15.90
C ILE A 678 -0.84 -1.39 -15.23
N TYR A 679 -2.12 -1.76 -15.25
CA TYR A 679 -2.63 -2.95 -14.54
C TYR A 679 -1.88 -4.26 -14.88
N PRO A 680 -1.50 -4.56 -16.15
CA PRO A 680 -0.73 -5.76 -16.48
C PRO A 680 0.65 -5.86 -15.82
N GLU A 681 1.30 -4.73 -15.49
CA GLU A 681 2.60 -4.70 -14.80
C GLU A 681 2.50 -5.18 -13.33
N PHE A 682 1.28 -5.25 -12.81
CA PHE A 682 0.90 -5.82 -11.51
C PHE A 682 0.07 -7.12 -11.66
N GLY A 683 0.04 -7.73 -12.84
CA GLY A 683 -0.76 -8.94 -13.12
C GLY A 683 -2.28 -8.74 -13.14
N ILE A 684 -2.76 -7.52 -12.93
CA ILE A 684 -4.19 -7.17 -12.90
C ILE A 684 -4.69 -7.11 -14.36
N GLN A 685 -5.83 -7.75 -14.63
CA GLN A 685 -6.47 -7.71 -15.95
C GLN A 685 -7.18 -6.37 -16.17
N PRO A 686 -6.98 -5.67 -17.32
CA PRO A 686 -7.68 -4.43 -17.62
C PRO A 686 -9.20 -4.54 -17.62
N PHE A 687 -9.88 -3.48 -17.17
CA PHE A 687 -11.34 -3.38 -17.06
C PHE A 687 -12.01 -2.73 -18.28
N THR A 688 -11.22 -2.20 -19.21
CA THR A 688 -11.67 -1.39 -20.35
C THR A 688 -10.65 -1.45 -21.49
N ASP A 689 -11.01 -0.93 -22.67
CA ASP A 689 -10.11 -0.75 -23.81
C ASP A 689 -9.38 0.61 -23.74
N LEU A 690 -8.24 0.73 -24.45
CA LEU A 690 -7.58 2.02 -24.69
C LEU A 690 -8.51 2.98 -25.46
N PRO A 691 -8.60 4.27 -25.09
CA PRO A 691 -9.33 5.27 -25.88
C PRO A 691 -8.66 5.50 -27.24
N ALA A 692 -9.41 6.05 -28.20
CA ALA A 692 -8.87 6.30 -29.54
C ALA A 692 -7.99 7.57 -29.55
N ILE A 693 -6.68 7.39 -29.66
CA ILE A 693 -5.68 8.47 -29.69
C ILE A 693 -5.26 8.77 -31.13
N SER A 694 -5.20 10.04 -31.51
CA SER A 694 -4.68 10.53 -32.78
C SER A 694 -3.60 11.60 -32.55
N GLN A 695 -2.36 11.23 -32.86
CA GLN A 695 -1.20 12.12 -32.77
C GLN A 695 -1.21 13.25 -33.82
N PRO A 696 -0.47 14.36 -33.59
CA PRO A 696 -0.34 15.47 -34.55
C PRO A 696 0.11 15.05 -35.96
N ARG A 697 -0.20 15.87 -36.97
CA ARG A 697 0.10 15.64 -38.41
C ARG A 697 1.07 16.65 -39.01
#